data_AF-A0A5J4RQB1-F1
#
_entry.id   AF-A0A5J4RQB1-F1
#
_cell.length_a   1.000
_cell.length_b   1.000
_cell.length_c   1.000
_cell.angle_alpha   90.00
_cell.angle_beta   90.00
_cell.angle_gamma   90.00
#
_symmetry.space_group_name_H-M   'P 1'
#
loop_
_entity.id
_entity.type
_entity.pdbx_description
1 polymer ?
#
loop_
_entity_poly.entity_id
_entity_poly.type
_entity_poly.pdbx_seq_one_letter_code
_entity_poly.pdbx_strand_id
1 'polypeptide(L)'
;MSSKRNVLILFLAVVWAGVFAQQNPFITHMYTADPSAHVWNDGRLYVYASHDISPPRGCDLMDEYHVFSTDDMIHWKDHGEILRATDAPWGKPLRSGAKFMWAPDCAYKNGTYYFYFPHPSEDPWGRNWKIGVATSKYPDREFTVQGYIPNIPPMIDPCVFVDDDGQAYLFYGGGARCMMGKLKENMMEIDGELQAVEGLVDFHEASWIHKRNGIYYLSYSDNHDESNDKEGVAGDNRMRYATSKSIYGPWEHKGVYMNPTDSYTNHGSIVEYKGQWYAFYHNSKLSSDNGEFNHWPRSICVAKLYYNPDGTIKLVKQTIPPSKYAFDGSISREVLENYLERAVTAVLLLTPDTVSYPYRDDDIRMLKNIGAKFIGRALYRWGQESKLGDPDFLIYAKKLVDRMHEYDPEIIFQGCLFEYVSPDANSLKIPSWVFEAFKIPIEDRNFNVSEMIKRVNSNDPILMENRGGGSPIINNMEAKMWFYYLAKSYIDAGCEAFHLGQVGLIGKDDPDKKHFEQLLKMIRAYAKEHSRRHYVLLDAHTPMRGFIKDGISLLDFNSFPLRIKEIPDIPMAGMLEVGHSDGLYQKSLGAVSPSGWKAKSMPYLVEFDNFGVRSTPDSGIANLPDIYCWGYDDITWFSLQSEDYRNNWLRYAYNWLKRTDPNGHLQMCVTRMITGPNVAKTLRSYFANTRSAACPLGYSQEETIKAIWKDK
;
A
#
# COMPACT_ATOMS: atom_id res chain seq x y z
N MET A 1 27.28 -60.30 -31.32
CA MET A 1 27.15 -58.86 -31.61
C MET A 1 25.85 -58.34 -31.04
N SER A 2 25.88 -57.15 -30.42
CA SER A 2 24.75 -56.31 -29.98
C SER A 2 23.90 -56.76 -28.77
N SER A 3 24.37 -56.40 -27.57
CA SER A 3 23.52 -56.11 -26.41
C SER A 3 22.90 -54.71 -26.57
N LYS A 4 21.56 -54.61 -26.53
CA LYS A 4 20.82 -53.33 -26.53
C LYS A 4 20.60 -52.88 -25.08
N ARG A 5 21.20 -51.75 -24.70
CA ARG A 5 20.89 -51.02 -23.47
C ARG A 5 19.58 -50.26 -23.64
N ASN A 6 18.57 -50.56 -22.83
CA ASN A 6 17.40 -49.71 -22.62
C ASN A 6 17.76 -48.64 -21.60
N VAL A 7 17.75 -47.37 -22.02
CA VAL A 7 17.83 -46.20 -21.14
C VAL A 7 16.39 -45.80 -20.80
N LEU A 8 16.00 -46.00 -19.54
CA LEU A 8 14.73 -45.54 -19.00
C LEU A 8 14.88 -44.04 -18.67
N ILE A 9 14.25 -43.17 -19.44
CA ILE A 9 14.16 -41.73 -19.15
C ILE A 9 12.99 -41.54 -18.19
N LEU A 10 13.31 -41.26 -16.92
CA LEU A 10 12.34 -40.87 -15.90
C LEU A 10 11.96 -39.39 -16.14
N PHE A 11 10.74 -39.12 -16.58
CA PHE A 11 10.18 -37.77 -16.56
C PHE A 11 9.80 -37.41 -15.12
N LEU A 12 10.67 -36.68 -14.44
CA LEU A 12 10.33 -35.97 -13.20
C LEU A 12 9.50 -34.75 -13.58
N ALA A 13 8.17 -34.88 -13.51
CA ALA A 13 7.28 -33.74 -13.49
C ALA A 13 7.44 -33.02 -12.15
N VAL A 14 8.27 -31.97 -12.13
CA VAL A 14 8.31 -31.02 -11.02
C VAL A 14 7.05 -30.18 -11.11
N VAL A 15 6.00 -30.59 -10.38
CA VAL A 15 4.84 -29.73 -10.13
C VAL A 15 5.32 -28.61 -9.22
N TRP A 16 5.49 -27.41 -9.79
CA TRP A 16 5.59 -26.18 -9.03
C TRP A 16 4.24 -25.96 -8.33
N ALA A 17 4.11 -26.42 -7.08
CA ALA A 17 3.09 -25.92 -6.18
C ALA A 17 3.51 -24.48 -5.80
N GLY A 18 3.10 -23.52 -6.62
CA GLY A 18 3.18 -22.11 -6.24
C GLY A 18 2.44 -21.94 -4.91
N VAL A 19 3.12 -21.42 -3.90
CA VAL A 19 2.48 -21.00 -2.65
C VAL A 19 1.70 -19.73 -2.98
N PHE A 20 0.51 -19.88 -3.53
CA PHE A 20 -0.42 -18.76 -3.63
C PHE A 20 -0.88 -18.44 -2.21
N ALA A 21 -0.48 -17.26 -1.72
CA ALA A 21 -1.01 -16.73 -0.48
C ALA A 21 -2.50 -16.43 -0.69
N GLN A 22 -3.32 -16.76 0.31
CA GLN A 22 -4.73 -16.40 0.34
C GLN A 22 -4.88 -14.88 0.15
N GLN A 23 -5.63 -14.47 -0.87
CA GLN A 23 -6.01 -13.06 -1.03
C GLN A 23 -7.19 -12.76 -0.10
N ASN A 24 -7.07 -11.68 0.66
CA ASN A 24 -8.14 -11.11 1.48
C ASN A 24 -8.39 -9.67 1.04
N PRO A 25 -9.60 -9.13 1.24
CA PRO A 25 -10.82 -9.93 1.36
C PRO A 25 -11.00 -10.80 0.10
N PHE A 26 -11.53 -12.01 0.29
CA PHE A 26 -11.63 -12.99 -0.81
C PHE A 26 -12.91 -12.81 -1.64
N ILE A 27 -13.81 -11.92 -1.20
CA ILE A 27 -14.97 -11.42 -1.93
C ILE A 27 -14.76 -9.92 -2.16
N THR A 28 -14.78 -9.46 -3.41
CA THR A 28 -14.43 -8.08 -3.77
C THR A 28 -15.48 -7.35 -4.60
N HIS A 29 -16.51 -8.04 -5.11
CA HIS A 29 -17.59 -7.44 -5.89
C HIS A 29 -18.73 -6.88 -5.02
N MET A 30 -18.72 -7.14 -3.71
CA MET A 30 -19.70 -6.66 -2.74
C MET A 30 -19.08 -6.59 -1.33
N TYR A 31 -19.70 -5.83 -0.42
CA TYR A 31 -19.29 -5.75 0.97
C TYR A 31 -19.98 -6.84 1.79
N THR A 32 -19.23 -7.51 2.65
CA THR A 32 -19.67 -8.71 3.37
C THR A 32 -19.19 -8.67 4.81
N ALA A 33 -20.01 -9.15 5.73
CA ALA A 33 -19.72 -9.13 7.15
C ALA A 33 -20.12 -10.43 7.86
N ASP A 34 -19.66 -10.56 9.10
CA ASP A 34 -20.09 -11.57 10.07
C ASP A 34 -20.01 -13.03 9.53
N PRO A 35 -18.83 -13.52 9.11
CA PRO A 35 -18.71 -14.78 8.40
C PRO A 35 -18.90 -16.02 9.30
N SER A 36 -19.94 -16.80 9.04
CA SER A 36 -20.13 -18.16 9.58
C SER A 36 -19.65 -19.21 8.57
N ALA A 37 -18.55 -19.89 8.87
CA ALA A 37 -17.92 -20.87 7.99
C ALA A 37 -18.15 -22.31 8.46
N HIS A 38 -18.60 -23.17 7.54
CA HIS A 38 -18.90 -24.58 7.79
C HIS A 38 -18.35 -25.47 6.69
N VAL A 39 -17.97 -26.70 7.05
CA VAL A 39 -17.63 -27.75 6.09
C VAL A 39 -18.74 -28.79 6.10
N TRP A 40 -19.41 -28.98 4.97
CA TRP A 40 -20.54 -29.89 4.86
C TRP A 40 -20.14 -31.25 4.29
N ASN A 41 -21.09 -32.19 4.30
CA ASN A 41 -20.87 -33.58 3.91
C ASN A 41 -20.41 -33.79 2.46
N ASP A 42 -20.58 -32.79 1.59
CA ASP A 42 -20.04 -32.80 0.22
C ASP A 42 -18.53 -32.49 0.19
N GLY A 43 -17.92 -32.20 1.34
CA GLY A 43 -16.51 -31.92 1.50
C GLY A 43 -16.11 -30.51 1.10
N ARG A 44 -17.06 -29.60 0.83
CA ARG A 44 -16.81 -28.19 0.51
C ARG A 44 -16.91 -27.33 1.75
N LEU A 45 -16.20 -26.20 1.74
CA LEU A 45 -16.35 -25.15 2.74
C LEU A 45 -17.35 -24.11 2.23
N TYR A 46 -18.33 -23.77 3.06
CA TYR A 46 -19.33 -22.73 2.86
C TYR A 46 -19.16 -21.60 3.86
N VAL A 47 -19.36 -20.34 3.44
CA VAL A 47 -19.38 -19.16 4.30
C VAL A 47 -20.70 -18.43 4.10
N TYR A 48 -21.47 -18.34 5.18
CA TYR A 48 -22.69 -17.56 5.26
C TYR A 48 -22.32 -16.17 5.78
N ALA A 49 -22.70 -15.11 5.05
CA ALA A 49 -22.29 -13.75 5.39
C ALA A 49 -23.46 -12.78 5.25
N SER A 50 -23.45 -11.78 6.13
CA SER A 50 -24.29 -10.61 5.99
C SER A 50 -23.82 -9.72 4.83
N HIS A 51 -24.75 -9.03 4.17
CA HIS A 51 -24.43 -8.05 3.12
C HIS A 51 -24.45 -6.62 3.67
N ASP A 52 -23.29 -5.97 3.74
CA ASP A 52 -23.20 -4.54 4.06
C ASP A 52 -23.57 -3.69 2.83
N ILE A 53 -24.45 -2.69 3.02
CA ILE A 53 -24.95 -1.84 1.92
C ILE A 53 -24.25 -0.47 1.95
N SER A 54 -23.71 -0.06 0.79
CA SER A 54 -23.13 1.27 0.59
C SER A 54 -24.11 2.22 -0.14
N PRO A 55 -24.20 3.52 0.24
CA PRO A 55 -23.52 4.15 1.38
C PRO A 55 -24.07 3.66 2.72
N PRO A 56 -23.20 3.39 3.72
CA PRO A 56 -23.62 2.81 4.98
C PRO A 56 -24.33 3.83 5.87
N ARG A 57 -25.21 3.33 6.76
CA ARG A 57 -25.78 4.07 7.89
C ARG A 57 -25.59 3.24 9.15
N GLY A 58 -24.33 3.17 9.60
CA GLY A 58 -23.93 2.10 10.51
C GLY A 58 -24.19 0.73 9.87
N CYS A 59 -24.56 -0.25 10.68
CA CYS A 59 -24.99 -1.58 10.23
C CYS A 59 -26.50 -1.65 9.93
N ASP A 60 -27.22 -0.52 9.88
CA ASP A 60 -28.69 -0.51 9.89
C ASP A 60 -29.34 -0.83 8.54
N LEU A 61 -28.57 -0.85 7.44
CA LEU A 61 -29.10 -1.02 6.07
C LEU A 61 -28.91 -2.43 5.50
N MET A 62 -28.34 -3.35 6.28
CA MET A 62 -28.13 -4.74 5.87
C MET A 62 -29.48 -5.43 5.66
N ASP A 63 -29.83 -5.74 4.40
CA ASP A 63 -31.16 -6.22 4.00
C ASP A 63 -31.19 -7.70 3.61
N GLU A 64 -30.02 -8.30 3.37
CA GLU A 64 -29.93 -9.65 2.79
C GLU A 64 -28.66 -10.40 3.21
N TYR A 65 -28.70 -11.72 3.01
CA TYR A 65 -27.59 -12.64 3.21
C TYR A 65 -27.20 -13.32 1.90
N HIS A 66 -25.89 -13.51 1.73
CA HIS A 66 -25.33 -14.29 0.63
C HIS A 66 -24.54 -15.47 1.19
N VAL A 67 -24.34 -16.48 0.36
CA VAL A 67 -23.53 -17.65 0.71
C VAL A 67 -22.45 -17.88 -0.35
N PHE A 68 -21.25 -18.17 0.13
CA PHE A 68 -20.08 -18.42 -0.69
C PHE A 68 -19.56 -19.82 -0.44
N SER A 69 -18.93 -20.47 -1.42
CA SER A 69 -18.23 -21.73 -1.15
C SER A 69 -16.98 -21.94 -1.98
N THR A 70 -16.09 -22.79 -1.48
CA THR A 70 -14.79 -23.09 -2.10
C THR A 70 -14.43 -24.57 -1.96
N ASP A 71 -13.67 -25.06 -2.94
CA ASP A 71 -13.01 -26.36 -2.89
C ASP A 71 -11.53 -26.25 -2.50
N ASP A 72 -10.91 -25.08 -2.62
CA ASP A 72 -9.45 -24.94 -2.59
C ASP A 72 -8.95 -23.74 -1.78
N MET A 73 -9.86 -22.98 -1.16
CA MET A 73 -9.63 -21.70 -0.48
C MET A 73 -9.24 -20.53 -1.40
N ILE A 74 -8.93 -20.79 -2.66
CA ILE A 74 -8.46 -19.77 -3.62
C ILE A 74 -9.65 -19.24 -4.43
N HIS A 75 -10.45 -20.15 -4.98
CA HIS A 75 -11.58 -19.82 -5.81
C HIS A 75 -12.87 -19.91 -4.99
N TRP A 76 -13.58 -18.79 -4.93
CA TRP A 76 -14.83 -18.66 -4.21
C TRP A 76 -15.98 -18.49 -5.18
N LYS A 77 -16.99 -19.35 -5.04
CA LYS A 77 -18.25 -19.23 -5.76
C LYS A 77 -19.24 -18.50 -4.88
N ASP A 78 -19.74 -17.37 -5.36
CA ASP A 78 -20.95 -16.74 -4.86
C ASP A 78 -22.18 -17.51 -5.39
N HIS A 79 -23.07 -17.96 -4.50
CA HIS A 79 -24.32 -18.63 -4.89
C HIS A 79 -25.51 -17.67 -4.90
N GLY A 80 -25.25 -16.39 -4.64
CA GLY A 80 -26.21 -15.32 -4.59
C GLY A 80 -26.92 -15.22 -3.25
N GLU A 81 -27.97 -14.41 -3.27
CA GLU A 81 -28.82 -14.16 -2.14
C GLU A 81 -29.60 -15.41 -1.72
N ILE A 82 -29.58 -15.71 -0.41
CA ILE A 82 -30.31 -16.84 0.16
C ILE A 82 -31.52 -16.45 0.99
N LEU A 83 -31.54 -15.23 1.53
CA LEU A 83 -32.58 -14.73 2.41
C LEU A 83 -32.50 -13.21 2.55
N ARG A 84 -33.66 -12.54 2.61
CA ARG A 84 -33.77 -11.09 2.88
C ARG A 84 -34.76 -10.76 3.99
N ALA A 85 -34.71 -9.53 4.50
CA ALA A 85 -35.55 -9.09 5.63
C ALA A 85 -37.05 -9.30 5.40
N THR A 86 -37.54 -9.10 4.17
CA THR A 86 -38.97 -9.26 3.83
C THR A 86 -39.45 -10.70 3.87
N ASP A 87 -38.54 -11.69 3.89
CA ASP A 87 -38.90 -13.10 3.98
C ASP A 87 -39.29 -13.51 5.40
N ALA A 88 -39.02 -12.66 6.40
CA ALA A 88 -39.43 -12.84 7.78
C ALA A 88 -40.77 -12.10 8.04
N PRO A 89 -41.94 -12.73 7.87
CA PRO A 89 -43.24 -12.04 7.94
C PRO A 89 -43.58 -11.49 9.33
N TRP A 90 -42.86 -11.94 10.36
CA TRP A 90 -42.97 -11.46 11.73
C TRP A 90 -42.13 -10.21 12.01
N GLY A 91 -41.22 -9.83 11.12
CA GLY A 91 -40.46 -8.58 11.16
C GLY A 91 -41.27 -7.43 10.56
N LYS A 92 -41.78 -6.52 11.39
CA LYS A 92 -42.49 -5.34 10.90
C LYS A 92 -41.50 -4.33 10.31
N PRO A 93 -41.86 -3.63 9.22
CA PRO A 93 -41.06 -2.52 8.71
C PRO A 93 -40.78 -1.49 9.82
N LEU A 94 -39.49 -1.19 10.03
CA LEU A 94 -39.07 -0.21 11.03
C LEU A 94 -39.29 1.20 10.53
N ARG A 95 -39.65 2.13 11.42
CA ARG A 95 -39.94 3.54 11.06
C ARG A 95 -38.75 4.24 10.41
N SER A 96 -37.53 3.84 10.74
CA SER A 96 -36.28 4.39 10.19
C SER A 96 -35.90 3.81 8.81
N GLY A 97 -36.63 2.81 8.32
CA GLY A 97 -36.26 2.02 7.14
C GLY A 97 -35.09 1.06 7.36
N ALA A 98 -34.63 0.86 8.59
CA ALA A 98 -33.55 -0.09 8.90
C ALA A 98 -33.99 -1.55 8.70
N LYS A 99 -33.02 -2.43 8.38
CA LYS A 99 -33.25 -3.82 7.94
C LYS A 99 -32.50 -4.91 8.72
N PHE A 100 -31.37 -4.60 9.35
CA PHE A 100 -30.74 -5.42 10.40
C PHE A 100 -30.66 -6.94 10.14
N MET A 101 -30.22 -7.35 8.94
CA MET A 101 -29.88 -8.74 8.65
C MET A 101 -28.42 -9.00 9.04
N TRP A 102 -28.17 -9.11 10.36
CA TRP A 102 -26.83 -9.25 10.97
C TRP A 102 -26.41 -10.70 11.18
N ALA A 103 -25.11 -10.96 11.40
CA ALA A 103 -24.54 -12.16 12.03
C ALA A 103 -25.36 -13.47 11.95
N PRO A 104 -25.37 -14.16 10.80
CA PRO A 104 -26.08 -15.43 10.66
C PRO A 104 -25.23 -16.62 11.11
N ASP A 105 -25.88 -17.75 11.33
CA ASP A 105 -25.21 -19.05 11.40
C ASP A 105 -26.04 -20.15 10.74
N CYS A 106 -25.42 -21.26 10.35
CA CYS A 106 -26.09 -22.41 9.75
C CYS A 106 -25.72 -23.70 10.46
N ALA A 107 -26.70 -24.57 10.70
CA ALA A 107 -26.48 -25.91 11.24
C ALA A 107 -27.13 -26.97 10.35
N TYR A 108 -26.61 -28.19 10.40
CA TYR A 108 -27.19 -29.33 9.68
C TYR A 108 -27.66 -30.41 10.64
N LYS A 109 -28.91 -30.85 10.51
CA LYS A 109 -29.44 -32.00 11.25
C LYS A 109 -30.48 -32.76 10.42
N ASN A 110 -30.37 -34.09 10.39
CA ASN A 110 -31.35 -35.00 9.79
C ASN A 110 -31.78 -34.61 8.35
N GLY A 111 -30.82 -34.30 7.47
CA GLY A 111 -31.12 -33.98 6.07
C GLY A 111 -31.70 -32.59 5.83
N THR A 112 -31.52 -31.67 6.78
CA THR A 112 -32.03 -30.29 6.69
C THR A 112 -30.96 -29.32 7.18
N TYR A 113 -30.74 -28.26 6.42
CA TYR A 113 -29.97 -27.10 6.82
C TYR A 113 -30.89 -26.11 7.52
N TYR A 114 -30.47 -25.63 8.68
CA TYR A 114 -31.17 -24.66 9.51
C TYR A 114 -30.32 -23.39 9.55
N PHE A 115 -30.83 -22.31 8.96
CA PHE A 115 -30.18 -21.01 8.91
C PHE A 115 -30.79 -20.10 9.98
N TYR A 116 -29.97 -19.71 10.95
CA TYR A 116 -30.32 -18.87 12.09
C TYR A 116 -29.89 -17.45 11.83
N PHE A 117 -30.78 -16.49 12.07
CA PHE A 117 -30.48 -15.08 11.81
C PHE A 117 -31.16 -14.16 12.83
N PRO A 118 -30.45 -13.18 13.40
CA PRO A 118 -31.04 -12.14 14.24
C PRO A 118 -31.80 -11.13 13.37
N HIS A 119 -33.04 -10.81 13.74
CA HIS A 119 -33.80 -9.72 13.13
C HIS A 119 -34.81 -9.14 14.13
N PRO A 120 -35.00 -7.80 14.20
CA PRO A 120 -35.97 -7.20 15.10
C PRO A 120 -37.40 -7.42 14.60
N SER A 121 -38.29 -7.77 15.52
CA SER A 121 -39.71 -7.96 15.20
C SER A 121 -40.48 -6.64 15.04
N GLU A 122 -40.08 -5.59 15.76
CA GLU A 122 -40.70 -4.26 15.69
C GLU A 122 -39.87 -3.15 16.38
N ASP A 123 -40.32 -1.90 16.26
CA ASP A 123 -39.75 -0.75 16.98
C ASP A 123 -40.09 -0.78 18.50
N PRO A 124 -39.19 -0.30 19.37
CA PRO A 124 -37.80 0.05 19.09
C PRO A 124 -36.96 -1.21 18.87
N TRP A 125 -36.23 -1.28 17.76
CA TRP A 125 -35.50 -2.49 17.32
C TRP A 125 -34.59 -3.07 18.40
N GLY A 126 -33.87 -2.23 19.16
CA GLY A 126 -32.93 -2.65 20.20
C GLY A 126 -33.51 -3.39 21.41
N ARG A 127 -34.85 -3.58 21.47
CA ARG A 127 -35.52 -4.33 22.55
C ARG A 127 -36.34 -5.53 22.03
N ASN A 128 -36.43 -5.71 20.73
CA ASN A 128 -37.37 -6.63 20.09
C ASN A 128 -36.69 -7.63 19.14
N TRP A 129 -35.40 -7.90 19.36
CA TRP A 129 -34.63 -8.90 18.63
C TRP A 129 -35.24 -10.31 18.77
N LYS A 130 -35.22 -11.05 17.65
CA LYS A 130 -35.58 -12.46 17.56
C LYS A 130 -34.48 -13.21 16.82
N ILE A 131 -34.30 -14.48 17.14
CA ILE A 131 -33.49 -15.40 16.34
C ILE A 131 -34.42 -16.16 15.40
N GLY A 132 -34.49 -15.70 14.16
CA GLY A 132 -35.20 -16.34 13.07
C GLY A 132 -34.57 -17.69 12.68
N VAL A 133 -35.39 -18.59 12.14
CA VAL A 133 -34.93 -19.87 11.61
C VAL A 133 -35.54 -20.09 10.22
N ALA A 134 -34.69 -20.26 9.22
CA ALA A 134 -35.05 -20.70 7.88
C ALA A 134 -34.51 -22.11 7.63
N THR A 135 -35.15 -22.87 6.75
CA THR A 135 -34.74 -24.24 6.43
C THR A 135 -34.54 -24.45 4.95
N SER A 136 -33.59 -25.33 4.60
CA SER A 136 -33.36 -25.78 3.22
C SER A 136 -32.91 -27.25 3.17
N LYS A 137 -33.07 -27.86 1.98
CA LYS A 137 -32.43 -29.14 1.62
C LYS A 137 -31.04 -28.97 1.02
N TYR A 138 -30.63 -27.75 0.72
CA TYR A 138 -29.37 -27.40 0.13
C TYR A 138 -28.61 -26.43 1.04
N PRO A 139 -27.27 -26.49 1.08
CA PRO A 139 -26.48 -25.58 1.91
C PRO A 139 -26.51 -24.13 1.40
N ASP A 140 -26.91 -23.90 0.14
CA ASP A 140 -26.61 -22.67 -0.60
C ASP A 140 -27.80 -21.99 -1.27
N ARG A 141 -29.02 -22.53 -1.13
CA ARG A 141 -30.23 -22.01 -1.82
C ARG A 141 -31.51 -22.52 -1.18
N GLU A 142 -32.65 -22.00 -1.62
CA GLU A 142 -34.00 -22.46 -1.23
C GLU A 142 -34.28 -22.41 0.28
N PHE A 143 -33.69 -21.45 0.98
CA PHE A 143 -34.02 -21.22 2.38
C PHE A 143 -35.42 -20.61 2.50
N THR A 144 -36.25 -21.19 3.38
CA THR A 144 -37.59 -20.68 3.67
C THR A 144 -37.75 -20.43 5.16
N VAL A 145 -38.12 -19.21 5.56
CA VAL A 145 -38.35 -18.85 6.96
C VAL A 145 -39.50 -19.67 7.55
N GLN A 146 -39.22 -20.36 8.66
CA GLN A 146 -40.20 -21.15 9.40
C GLN A 146 -40.78 -20.37 10.59
N GLY A 147 -40.01 -19.44 11.14
CA GLY A 147 -40.39 -18.66 12.31
C GLY A 147 -39.17 -18.13 13.05
N TYR A 148 -39.26 -18.04 14.38
CA TYR A 148 -38.17 -17.68 15.27
C TYR A 148 -38.22 -18.53 16.54
N ILE A 149 -37.11 -18.61 17.28
CA ILE A 149 -37.03 -19.36 18.54
C ILE A 149 -37.86 -18.64 19.62
N PRO A 150 -38.91 -19.28 20.18
CA PRO A 150 -39.81 -18.62 21.11
C PRO A 150 -39.22 -18.53 22.53
N ASN A 151 -39.70 -17.56 23.31
CA ASN A 151 -39.44 -17.42 24.75
C ASN A 151 -37.97 -17.26 25.18
N ILE A 152 -37.13 -16.72 24.30
CA ILE A 152 -35.73 -16.38 24.60
C ILE A 152 -35.56 -14.85 24.79
N PRO A 153 -34.63 -14.38 25.64
CA PRO A 153 -34.27 -12.97 25.74
C PRO A 153 -33.91 -12.34 24.38
N PRO A 154 -34.29 -11.06 24.13
CA PRO A 154 -34.05 -10.38 22.86
C PRO A 154 -32.57 -9.97 22.73
N MET A 155 -31.75 -10.87 22.20
CA MET A 155 -30.32 -10.67 21.90
C MET A 155 -30.02 -11.07 20.45
N ILE A 156 -28.75 -10.94 20.04
CA ILE A 156 -28.25 -11.12 18.67
C ILE A 156 -27.24 -12.28 18.57
N ASP A 157 -26.60 -12.43 17.41
CA ASP A 157 -25.44 -13.27 17.15
C ASP A 157 -25.61 -14.75 17.53
N PRO A 158 -26.55 -15.48 16.88
CA PRO A 158 -26.72 -16.91 17.09
C PRO A 158 -25.53 -17.71 16.56
N CYS A 159 -25.14 -18.73 17.30
CA CYS A 159 -24.25 -19.81 16.88
C CYS A 159 -24.83 -21.15 17.35
N VAL A 160 -24.98 -22.10 16.43
CA VAL A 160 -25.58 -23.40 16.68
C VAL A 160 -24.56 -24.49 16.49
N PHE A 161 -24.42 -25.33 17.52
CA PHE A 161 -23.48 -26.43 17.54
C PHE A 161 -24.18 -27.75 17.77
N VAL A 162 -23.98 -28.69 16.85
CA VAL A 162 -24.45 -30.06 16.97
C VAL A 162 -23.28 -30.91 17.43
N ASP A 163 -23.36 -31.41 18.66
CA ASP A 163 -22.28 -32.20 19.27
C ASP A 163 -22.24 -33.63 18.72
N ASP A 164 -21.19 -34.37 19.09
CA ASP A 164 -20.92 -35.72 18.59
C ASP A 164 -22.04 -36.73 18.93
N ASP A 165 -22.84 -36.45 19.96
CA ASP A 165 -24.00 -37.26 20.38
C ASP A 165 -25.30 -36.90 19.63
N GLY A 166 -25.24 -35.94 18.70
CA GLY A 166 -26.37 -35.43 17.93
C GLY A 166 -27.20 -34.36 18.65
N GLN A 167 -26.82 -34.00 19.89
CA GLN A 167 -27.48 -32.93 20.63
C GLN A 167 -27.06 -31.57 20.08
N ALA A 168 -28.05 -30.74 19.75
CA ALA A 168 -27.84 -29.37 19.30
C ALA A 168 -27.92 -28.37 20.46
N TYR A 169 -27.13 -27.31 20.37
CA TYR A 169 -27.07 -26.22 21.34
C TYR A 169 -27.08 -24.88 20.60
N LEU A 170 -27.81 -23.90 21.12
CA LEU A 170 -27.75 -22.51 20.71
C LEU A 170 -26.88 -21.74 21.70
N PHE A 171 -25.89 -21.02 21.20
CA PHE A 171 -25.18 -19.94 21.88
C PHE A 171 -25.58 -18.63 21.21
N TYR A 172 -25.89 -17.60 21.97
CA TYR A 172 -26.20 -16.29 21.39
C TYR A 172 -26.06 -15.20 22.44
N GLY A 173 -25.84 -13.96 22.01
CA GLY A 173 -25.64 -12.87 22.95
C GLY A 173 -24.97 -11.65 22.37
N GLY A 174 -25.27 -10.51 22.98
CA GLY A 174 -24.69 -9.21 22.69
C GLY A 174 -24.90 -8.28 23.88
N GLY A 175 -24.14 -7.19 23.95
CA GLY A 175 -24.24 -6.23 25.06
C GLY A 175 -23.82 -6.85 26.40
N ALA A 176 -22.64 -7.47 26.41
CA ALA A 176 -21.96 -8.03 27.59
C ALA A 176 -22.56 -9.30 28.21
N ARG A 177 -23.44 -10.01 27.48
CA ARG A 177 -24.03 -11.26 27.95
C ARG A 177 -24.06 -12.30 26.83
N CYS A 178 -23.60 -13.51 27.16
CA CYS A 178 -23.72 -14.70 26.33
C CYS A 178 -24.65 -15.70 27.05
N MET A 179 -25.60 -16.27 26.31
CA MET A 179 -26.55 -17.26 26.80
C MET A 179 -26.42 -18.55 25.98
N MET A 180 -26.61 -19.70 26.62
CA MET A 180 -26.64 -21.00 25.95
C MET A 180 -27.85 -21.83 26.35
N GLY A 181 -28.32 -22.67 25.43
CA GLY A 181 -29.39 -23.62 25.71
C GLY A 181 -29.36 -24.81 24.77
N LYS A 182 -29.83 -25.94 25.28
CA LYS A 182 -30.07 -27.14 24.49
C LYS A 182 -31.23 -26.88 23.51
N LEU A 183 -31.11 -27.31 22.26
CA LEU A 183 -32.20 -27.27 21.29
C LEU A 183 -32.96 -28.61 21.30
N LYS A 184 -34.29 -28.55 21.14
CA LYS A 184 -35.11 -29.74 20.86
C LYS A 184 -34.75 -30.32 19.49
N GLU A 185 -35.22 -31.53 19.22
CA GLU A 185 -35.02 -32.23 17.93
C GLU A 185 -35.53 -31.44 16.71
N ASN A 186 -36.52 -30.56 16.90
CA ASN A 186 -37.02 -29.71 15.83
C ASN A 186 -36.12 -28.50 15.50
N MET A 187 -35.01 -28.31 16.24
CA MET A 187 -34.01 -27.26 16.03
C MET A 187 -34.54 -25.82 16.14
N MET A 188 -35.79 -25.63 16.64
CA MET A 188 -36.49 -24.35 16.67
C MET A 188 -36.98 -23.95 18.06
N GLU A 189 -36.76 -24.79 19.07
CA GLU A 189 -37.17 -24.55 20.45
C GLU A 189 -36.05 -24.92 21.42
N ILE A 190 -35.94 -24.16 22.52
CA ILE A 190 -35.07 -24.52 23.64
C ILE A 190 -35.69 -25.70 24.41
N ASP A 191 -34.84 -26.67 24.74
CA ASP A 191 -35.14 -27.82 25.60
C ASP A 191 -34.65 -27.53 27.03
N GLY A 192 -35.56 -27.09 27.90
CA GLY A 192 -35.24 -26.68 29.27
C GLY A 192 -35.03 -25.17 29.43
N GLU A 193 -34.12 -24.78 30.31
CA GLU A 193 -33.83 -23.37 30.62
C GLU A 193 -32.55 -22.89 29.93
N LEU A 194 -32.55 -21.61 29.53
CA LEU A 194 -31.33 -20.93 29.08
C LEU A 194 -30.41 -20.64 30.26
N GLN A 195 -29.11 -20.80 30.03
CA GLN A 195 -28.06 -20.58 31.02
C GLN A 195 -27.15 -19.43 30.58
N ALA A 196 -26.77 -18.57 31.52
CA ALA A 196 -25.72 -17.60 31.25
C ALA A 196 -24.38 -18.31 31.12
N VAL A 197 -23.59 -17.95 30.10
CA VAL A 197 -22.25 -18.49 29.92
C VAL A 197 -21.27 -17.71 30.79
N GLU A 198 -20.97 -18.25 31.97
CA GLU A 198 -20.04 -17.64 32.92
C GLU A 198 -18.58 -18.01 32.59
N GLY A 199 -17.63 -17.18 33.06
CA GLY A 199 -16.19 -17.39 32.88
C GLY A 199 -15.58 -16.70 31.65
N LEU A 200 -16.39 -15.96 30.88
CA LEU A 200 -15.93 -15.11 29.78
C LEU A 200 -15.41 -13.78 30.32
N VAL A 201 -14.29 -13.30 29.76
CA VAL A 201 -13.70 -12.01 30.08
C VAL A 201 -14.05 -11.00 28.99
N ASP A 202 -14.66 -9.88 29.39
CA ASP A 202 -14.98 -8.74 28.51
C ASP A 202 -15.78 -9.14 27.26
N PHE A 203 -16.78 -10.02 27.42
CA PHE A 203 -17.64 -10.40 26.30
C PHE A 203 -18.35 -9.16 25.73
N HIS A 204 -18.35 -9.01 24.41
CA HIS A 204 -19.16 -8.03 23.69
C HIS A 204 -20.30 -8.73 22.94
N GLU A 205 -19.95 -9.54 21.93
CA GLU A 205 -20.86 -10.26 21.02
C GLU A 205 -20.13 -11.41 20.26
N ALA A 206 -20.61 -11.82 19.08
CA ALA A 206 -19.93 -12.71 18.13
C ALA A 206 -19.55 -14.11 18.67
N SER A 207 -20.48 -14.77 19.37
CA SER A 207 -20.24 -16.12 19.90
C SER A 207 -19.99 -17.12 18.77
N TRP A 208 -18.92 -17.90 18.85
CA TRP A 208 -18.65 -19.03 17.97
C TRP A 208 -18.10 -20.20 18.75
N ILE A 209 -18.65 -21.39 18.56
CA ILE A 209 -18.21 -22.60 19.27
C ILE A 209 -17.74 -23.69 18.30
N HIS A 210 -16.62 -24.33 18.67
CA HIS A 210 -16.16 -25.54 17.99
C HIS A 210 -15.51 -26.51 18.99
N LYS A 211 -15.38 -27.77 18.58
CA LYS A 211 -14.79 -28.83 19.42
C LYS A 211 -13.55 -29.39 18.77
N ARG A 212 -12.49 -29.59 19.56
CA ARG A 212 -11.25 -30.22 19.11
C ARG A 212 -10.66 -31.08 20.22
N ASN A 213 -10.35 -32.34 19.90
CA ASN A 213 -9.77 -33.31 20.85
C ASN A 213 -10.54 -33.42 22.17
N GLY A 214 -11.88 -33.39 22.12
CA GLY A 214 -12.74 -33.47 23.30
C GLY A 214 -12.82 -32.20 24.14
N ILE A 215 -12.24 -31.09 23.69
CA ILE A 215 -12.31 -29.78 24.32
C ILE A 215 -13.20 -28.87 23.48
N TYR A 216 -14.12 -28.16 24.13
CA TYR A 216 -14.95 -27.12 23.54
C TYR A 216 -14.21 -25.79 23.63
N TYR A 217 -14.27 -25.02 22.54
CA TYR A 217 -13.68 -23.70 22.40
C TYR A 217 -14.80 -22.74 22.05
N LEU A 218 -15.01 -21.72 22.89
CA LEU A 218 -15.96 -20.64 22.64
C LEU A 218 -15.17 -19.35 22.38
N SER A 219 -15.14 -18.92 21.12
CA SER A 219 -14.60 -17.61 20.72
C SER A 219 -15.69 -16.54 20.71
N TYR A 220 -15.30 -15.29 20.95
CA TYR A 220 -16.20 -14.14 21.04
C TYR A 220 -15.42 -12.82 20.88
N SER A 221 -16.11 -11.73 20.55
CA SER A 221 -15.51 -10.40 20.45
C SER A 221 -15.48 -9.68 21.80
N ASP A 222 -14.50 -8.82 22.03
CA ASP A 222 -14.37 -8.00 23.25
C ASP A 222 -14.71 -6.52 23.05
N ASN A 223 -14.80 -5.73 24.13
CA ASN A 223 -15.12 -4.30 24.07
C ASN A 223 -13.87 -3.42 23.92
N HIS A 224 -12.79 -3.94 23.31
CA HIS A 224 -11.56 -3.18 23.13
C HIS A 224 -11.79 -1.93 22.26
N ASP A 225 -11.17 -0.83 22.67
CA ASP A 225 -11.25 0.51 22.06
C ASP A 225 -9.90 1.20 22.35
N GLU A 226 -9.29 1.81 21.32
CA GLU A 226 -7.98 2.49 21.41
C GLU A 226 -7.94 3.57 22.51
N SER A 227 -9.07 4.20 22.79
CA SER A 227 -9.17 5.26 23.82
C SER A 227 -9.10 4.72 25.25
N ASN A 228 -9.35 3.42 25.43
CA ASN A 228 -9.35 2.72 26.71
C ASN A 228 -8.29 1.62 26.79
N ASP A 229 -7.37 1.59 25.83
CA ASP A 229 -6.34 0.56 25.73
C ASP A 229 -5.35 0.64 26.90
N LYS A 230 -5.24 -0.48 27.62
CA LYS A 230 -4.30 -0.69 28.74
C LYS A 230 -3.12 -1.59 28.35
N GLU A 231 -3.11 -2.11 27.12
CA GLU A 231 -2.21 -3.15 26.63
C GLU A 231 -1.32 -2.67 25.46
N GLY A 232 -1.49 -1.44 24.96
CA GLY A 232 -0.66 -0.82 23.92
C GLY A 232 -0.97 -1.31 22.50
N VAL A 233 -2.18 -1.80 22.25
CA VAL A 233 -2.68 -2.31 20.97
C VAL A 233 -3.69 -1.31 20.39
N ALA A 234 -3.38 -0.74 19.23
CA ALA A 234 -4.29 0.18 18.53
C ALA A 234 -5.46 -0.57 17.86
N GLY A 235 -6.60 0.12 17.70
CA GLY A 235 -7.81 -0.36 17.03
C GLY A 235 -8.96 -0.75 17.98
N ASP A 236 -10.05 -1.24 17.41
CA ASP A 236 -11.29 -1.57 18.12
C ASP A 236 -11.34 -3.04 18.58
N ASN A 237 -12.49 -3.72 18.43
CA ASN A 237 -12.73 -5.02 19.07
C ASN A 237 -11.71 -6.11 18.67
N ARG A 238 -11.36 -6.96 19.63
CA ARG A 238 -10.50 -8.15 19.44
C ARG A 238 -11.31 -9.41 19.54
N MET A 239 -10.74 -10.52 19.09
CA MET A 239 -11.34 -11.84 19.34
C MET A 239 -10.64 -12.55 20.50
N ARG A 240 -11.42 -12.96 21.49
CA ARG A 240 -11.04 -13.75 22.66
C ARG A 240 -11.62 -15.15 22.57
N TYR A 241 -11.12 -16.05 23.41
CA TYR A 241 -11.71 -17.37 23.53
C TYR A 241 -11.57 -17.96 24.94
N ALA A 242 -12.49 -18.87 25.25
CA ALA A 242 -12.46 -19.70 26.44
C ALA A 242 -12.58 -21.18 26.06
N THR A 243 -12.14 -22.06 26.95
CA THR A 243 -12.20 -23.51 26.75
C THR A 243 -12.93 -24.22 27.87
N SER A 244 -13.60 -25.33 27.57
CA SER A 244 -14.16 -26.23 28.58
C SER A 244 -14.09 -27.70 28.15
N LYS A 245 -14.14 -28.60 29.13
CA LYS A 245 -14.29 -30.05 28.91
C LYS A 245 -15.76 -30.48 28.80
N SER A 246 -16.69 -29.56 29.01
CA SER A 246 -18.13 -29.77 28.95
C SER A 246 -18.77 -28.61 28.20
N ILE A 247 -19.78 -28.87 27.38
CA ILE A 247 -20.56 -27.84 26.68
C ILE A 247 -21.23 -26.85 27.66
N TYR A 248 -21.47 -27.28 28.91
CA TYR A 248 -22.06 -26.47 29.99
C TYR A 248 -21.03 -25.70 30.82
N GLY A 249 -19.74 -25.75 30.47
CA GLY A 249 -18.68 -25.15 31.28
C GLY A 249 -18.24 -26.03 32.47
N PRO A 250 -17.50 -25.47 33.45
CA PRO A 250 -17.08 -24.07 33.52
C PRO A 250 -16.15 -23.68 32.36
N TRP A 251 -16.26 -22.44 31.90
CA TRP A 251 -15.42 -21.90 30.83
C TRP A 251 -14.19 -21.21 31.40
N GLU A 252 -13.03 -21.56 30.90
CA GLU A 252 -11.75 -20.96 31.28
C GLU A 252 -11.25 -20.07 30.14
N HIS A 253 -11.21 -18.76 30.36
CA HIS A 253 -10.67 -17.80 29.38
C HIS A 253 -9.17 -18.05 29.10
N LYS A 254 -8.79 -18.00 27.82
CA LYS A 254 -7.44 -18.32 27.34
C LYS A 254 -6.74 -17.14 26.62
N GLY A 255 -7.32 -15.95 26.63
CA GLY A 255 -6.73 -14.74 26.07
C GLY A 255 -7.27 -14.35 24.70
N VAL A 256 -6.57 -13.41 24.07
CA VAL A 256 -6.84 -12.90 22.73
C VAL A 256 -6.22 -13.85 21.70
N TYR A 257 -7.00 -14.28 20.71
CA TYR A 257 -6.49 -15.04 19.57
C TYR A 257 -6.48 -14.23 18.26
N MET A 258 -7.12 -13.06 18.21
CA MET A 258 -7.01 -12.14 17.08
C MET A 258 -7.02 -10.69 17.57
N ASN A 259 -6.02 -9.91 17.13
CA ASN A 259 -5.95 -8.46 17.35
C ASN A 259 -7.01 -7.68 16.55
N PRO A 260 -7.17 -6.38 16.81
CA PRO A 260 -8.13 -5.55 16.07
C PRO A 260 -7.87 -5.57 14.57
N THR A 261 -8.92 -5.32 13.80
CA THR A 261 -8.83 -5.11 12.34
C THR A 261 -8.90 -3.61 12.05
N ASP A 262 -9.03 -3.20 10.78
CA ASP A 262 -9.35 -1.81 10.40
C ASP A 262 -10.86 -1.50 10.43
N SER A 263 -11.68 -2.41 11.01
CA SER A 263 -13.10 -2.21 11.28
C SER A 263 -13.38 -2.03 12.78
N TYR A 264 -14.48 -1.35 13.09
CA TYR A 264 -14.95 -1.13 14.47
C TYR A 264 -15.35 -2.42 15.18
N THR A 265 -15.94 -3.36 14.43
CA THR A 265 -16.34 -4.67 14.96
C THR A 265 -15.35 -5.74 14.54
N ASN A 266 -15.24 -6.79 15.34
CA ASN A 266 -14.56 -8.02 14.96
C ASN A 266 -15.51 -9.18 15.19
N HIS A 267 -15.75 -9.98 14.17
CA HIS A 267 -16.74 -11.05 14.17
C HIS A 267 -16.26 -12.17 13.26
N GLY A 268 -16.49 -13.43 13.64
CA GLY A 268 -16.32 -14.53 12.71
C GLY A 268 -16.29 -15.90 13.34
N SER A 269 -15.76 -16.86 12.59
CA SER A 269 -15.86 -18.29 12.86
C SER A 269 -14.51 -19.01 12.76
N ILE A 270 -14.42 -20.18 13.38
CA ILE A 270 -13.26 -21.08 13.35
C ILE A 270 -13.69 -22.45 12.84
N VAL A 271 -13.07 -22.92 11.76
CA VAL A 271 -13.43 -24.19 11.12
C VAL A 271 -12.18 -24.96 10.66
N GLU A 272 -12.24 -26.29 10.74
CA GLU A 272 -11.24 -27.17 10.14
C GLU A 272 -11.62 -27.54 8.72
N TYR A 273 -10.72 -27.32 7.77
CA TYR A 273 -10.91 -27.68 6.38
C TYR A 273 -9.66 -28.36 5.83
N LYS A 274 -9.83 -29.58 5.31
CA LYS A 274 -8.76 -30.41 4.72
C LYS A 274 -7.51 -30.52 5.64
N GLY A 275 -7.75 -30.67 6.95
CA GLY A 275 -6.70 -30.84 7.96
C GLY A 275 -5.99 -29.56 8.40
N GLN A 276 -6.47 -28.38 7.98
CA GLN A 276 -5.99 -27.08 8.42
C GLN A 276 -7.13 -26.30 9.08
N TRP A 277 -6.85 -25.70 10.23
CA TRP A 277 -7.79 -24.80 10.91
C TRP A 277 -7.69 -23.39 10.33
N TYR A 278 -8.83 -22.74 10.17
CA TYR A 278 -8.95 -21.38 9.65
C TYR A 278 -9.79 -20.54 10.60
N ALA A 279 -9.41 -19.26 10.75
CA ALA A 279 -10.22 -18.23 11.37
C ALA A 279 -10.74 -17.32 10.27
N PHE A 280 -12.07 -17.27 10.13
CA PHE A 280 -12.77 -16.29 9.32
C PHE A 280 -13.07 -15.06 10.18
N TYR A 281 -12.96 -13.89 9.57
CA TYR A 281 -13.18 -12.59 10.22
C TYR A 281 -13.60 -11.56 9.16
N HIS A 282 -13.83 -10.30 9.51
CA HIS A 282 -14.01 -9.22 8.53
C HIS A 282 -13.05 -8.06 8.78
N ASN A 283 -12.88 -7.19 7.80
CA ASN A 283 -12.15 -5.93 7.93
C ASN A 283 -12.82 -4.85 7.05
N SER A 284 -12.36 -3.60 7.07
CA SER A 284 -12.87 -2.49 6.24
C SER A 284 -11.85 -2.04 5.18
N LYS A 285 -11.00 -2.97 4.73
CA LYS A 285 -9.95 -2.67 3.78
C LYS A 285 -10.47 -2.39 2.37
N LEU A 286 -11.44 -3.17 1.89
CA LEU A 286 -11.97 -2.99 0.53
C LEU A 286 -12.66 -1.64 0.37
N SER A 287 -13.44 -1.22 1.37
CA SER A 287 -14.08 0.10 1.40
C SER A 287 -13.02 1.22 1.44
N SER A 288 -12.00 1.07 2.28
CA SER A 288 -10.86 2.00 2.31
C SER A 288 -10.13 2.11 0.96
N ASP A 289 -9.89 0.97 0.29
CA ASP A 289 -9.25 0.93 -1.03
C ASP A 289 -10.14 1.56 -2.12
N ASN A 290 -11.47 1.48 -1.97
CA ASN A 290 -12.47 2.12 -2.83
C ASN A 290 -12.72 3.62 -2.49
N GLY A 291 -12.03 4.18 -1.50
CA GLY A 291 -12.17 5.57 -1.08
C GLY A 291 -13.38 5.85 -0.19
N GLU A 292 -14.02 4.81 0.35
CA GLU A 292 -15.03 4.88 1.40
C GLU A 292 -14.33 4.81 2.76
N PHE A 293 -13.87 5.96 3.26
CA PHE A 293 -13.17 6.07 4.54
C PHE A 293 -14.13 5.98 5.75
N ASN A 294 -14.93 4.91 5.83
CA ASN A 294 -15.81 4.62 6.95
C ASN A 294 -15.71 3.13 7.33
N HIS A 295 -15.74 2.81 8.63
CA HIS A 295 -15.49 1.46 9.16
C HIS A 295 -16.67 0.49 9.01
N TRP A 296 -17.71 0.86 8.24
CA TRP A 296 -19.01 0.18 8.23
C TRP A 296 -19.19 -0.83 7.09
N PRO A 297 -18.82 -0.54 5.83
CA PRO A 297 -18.82 -1.54 4.77
C PRO A 297 -17.61 -2.43 4.98
N ARG A 298 -17.88 -3.62 5.49
CA ARG A 298 -16.87 -4.62 5.83
C ARG A 298 -16.66 -5.59 4.68
N SER A 299 -15.64 -6.43 4.78
CA SER A 299 -15.36 -7.49 3.83
C SER A 299 -14.78 -8.70 4.55
N ILE A 300 -15.35 -9.86 4.29
CA ILE A 300 -14.92 -11.11 4.92
C ILE A 300 -13.51 -11.51 4.46
N CYS A 301 -12.75 -12.00 5.42
CA CYS A 301 -11.35 -12.39 5.32
C CYS A 301 -11.15 -13.75 5.98
N VAL A 302 -10.07 -14.45 5.63
CA VAL A 302 -9.69 -15.72 6.24
C VAL A 302 -8.19 -15.80 6.49
N ALA A 303 -7.80 -16.34 7.64
CA ALA A 303 -6.41 -16.58 8.01
C ALA A 303 -6.24 -18.01 8.56
N LYS A 304 -5.04 -18.58 8.40
CA LYS A 304 -4.73 -19.87 9.02
C LYS A 304 -4.65 -19.73 10.53
N LEU A 305 -5.26 -20.67 11.23
CA LEU A 305 -5.23 -20.80 12.68
C LEU A 305 -4.40 -22.02 13.07
N TYR A 306 -3.63 -21.89 14.15
CA TYR A 306 -2.78 -22.96 14.67
C TYR A 306 -2.99 -23.12 16.16
N TYR A 307 -3.07 -24.38 16.61
CA TYR A 307 -3.07 -24.72 18.03
C TYR A 307 -1.64 -24.98 18.52
N ASN A 308 -1.36 -24.56 19.75
CA ASN A 308 -0.21 -25.01 20.51
C ASN A 308 -0.41 -26.49 20.96
N PRO A 309 0.68 -27.18 21.35
CA PRO A 309 0.60 -28.55 21.84
C PRO A 309 -0.31 -28.72 23.07
N ASP A 310 -0.44 -27.69 23.91
CA ASP A 310 -1.30 -27.68 25.10
C ASP A 310 -2.79 -27.42 24.77
N GLY A 311 -3.13 -27.23 23.50
CA GLY A 311 -4.48 -26.94 23.04
C GLY A 311 -4.86 -25.47 23.02
N THR A 312 -4.00 -24.54 23.43
CA THR A 312 -4.26 -23.09 23.26
C THR A 312 -4.14 -22.67 21.80
N ILE A 313 -4.85 -21.61 21.39
CA ILE A 313 -4.80 -21.03 20.05
C ILE A 313 -3.62 -20.05 19.98
N LYS A 314 -2.80 -20.14 18.94
CA LYS A 314 -1.78 -19.13 18.62
C LYS A 314 -2.47 -17.88 18.09
N LEU A 315 -1.94 -16.69 18.45
CA LEU A 315 -2.40 -15.42 17.89
C LEU A 315 -2.43 -15.50 16.35
N VAL A 316 -3.63 -15.33 15.79
CA VAL A 316 -3.88 -15.40 14.36
C VAL A 316 -3.22 -14.19 13.70
N LYS A 317 -2.38 -14.46 12.70
CA LYS A 317 -1.84 -13.41 11.85
C LYS A 317 -2.85 -13.13 10.75
N GLN A 318 -3.53 -12.00 10.84
CA GLN A 318 -4.40 -11.51 9.77
C GLN A 318 -3.59 -11.42 8.48
N THR A 319 -4.05 -12.12 7.44
CA THR A 319 -3.54 -11.99 6.08
C THR A 319 -4.12 -10.72 5.49
N ILE A 320 -3.50 -9.58 5.76
CA ILE A 320 -3.77 -8.35 4.99
C ILE A 320 -3.22 -8.62 3.59
N PRO A 321 -3.97 -8.38 2.49
CA PRO A 321 -3.38 -8.42 1.17
C PRO A 321 -2.19 -7.46 1.18
N PRO A 322 -1.01 -7.86 0.66
CA PRO A 322 0.12 -6.97 0.63
C PRO A 322 -0.34 -5.67 -0.04
N SER A 323 -0.09 -4.55 0.64
CA SER A 323 -0.29 -3.22 0.08
C SER A 323 0.16 -3.21 -1.38
N LYS A 324 -0.56 -2.52 -2.27
CA LYS A 324 -0.14 -2.40 -3.68
C LYS A 324 1.22 -1.71 -3.86
N TYR A 325 1.78 -1.19 -2.76
CA TYR A 325 3.11 -0.61 -2.62
C TYR A 325 4.11 -1.52 -1.88
N ALA A 326 3.69 -2.70 -1.41
CA ALA A 326 4.54 -3.60 -0.64
C ALA A 326 5.60 -4.26 -1.54
N PHE A 327 6.86 -4.12 -1.14
CA PHE A 327 7.99 -4.86 -1.70
C PHE A 327 9.11 -4.93 -0.67
N ASP A 328 9.94 -5.96 -0.78
CA ASP A 328 11.12 -6.16 0.06
C ASP A 328 12.19 -6.93 -0.71
N GLY A 329 13.40 -6.38 -0.82
CA GLY A 329 14.53 -6.95 -1.55
C GLY A 329 14.40 -7.02 -3.09
N SER A 330 13.19 -6.96 -3.64
CA SER A 330 12.90 -6.89 -5.07
C SER A 330 11.54 -6.25 -5.30
N ILE A 331 11.37 -5.51 -6.39
CA ILE A 331 10.12 -4.82 -6.73
C ILE A 331 9.54 -5.37 -8.03
N SER A 332 8.23 -5.68 -8.03
CA SER A 332 7.53 -6.05 -9.26
C SER A 332 7.30 -4.80 -10.13
N ARG A 333 7.11 -5.00 -11.44
CA ARG A 333 6.76 -3.89 -12.34
C ARG A 333 5.51 -3.15 -11.88
N GLU A 334 4.47 -3.89 -11.48
CA GLU A 334 3.20 -3.32 -11.03
C GLU A 334 3.36 -2.46 -9.78
N VAL A 335 4.09 -2.95 -8.77
CA VAL A 335 4.37 -2.19 -7.54
C VAL A 335 5.19 -0.94 -7.86
N LEU A 336 6.19 -1.04 -8.73
CA LEU A 336 6.95 0.12 -9.20
C LEU A 336 6.03 1.15 -9.87
N GLU A 337 5.21 0.74 -10.83
CA GLU A 337 4.30 1.64 -11.54
C GLU A 337 3.28 2.28 -10.58
N ASN A 338 2.82 1.57 -9.54
CA ASN A 338 1.98 2.15 -8.48
C ASN A 338 2.69 3.33 -7.78
N TYR A 339 3.99 3.22 -7.48
CA TYR A 339 4.78 4.34 -6.96
C TYR A 339 4.90 5.49 -7.95
N LEU A 340 5.20 5.20 -9.22
CA LEU A 340 5.38 6.21 -10.26
C LEU A 340 4.08 7.00 -10.52
N GLU A 341 2.92 6.35 -10.39
CA GLU A 341 1.61 7.02 -10.49
C GLU A 341 1.32 8.04 -9.40
N ARG A 342 2.00 7.93 -8.26
CA ARG A 342 1.86 8.82 -7.10
C ARG A 342 3.17 9.57 -6.84
N ALA A 343 3.96 9.80 -7.89
CA ALA A 343 5.24 10.47 -7.81
C ALA A 343 5.09 11.99 -7.84
N VAL A 344 5.85 12.65 -6.99
CA VAL A 344 5.97 14.11 -6.96
C VAL A 344 7.43 14.54 -6.90
N THR A 345 7.75 15.76 -7.34
CA THR A 345 9.02 16.42 -6.99
C THR A 345 8.78 17.35 -5.79
N ALA A 346 9.42 17.08 -4.65
CA ALA A 346 9.39 17.93 -3.46
C ALA A 346 10.82 18.30 -3.05
N VAL A 347 11.37 19.27 -3.78
CA VAL A 347 12.80 19.57 -3.72
C VAL A 347 13.23 19.99 -2.31
N LEU A 348 14.32 19.42 -1.81
CA LEU A 348 14.95 19.80 -0.53
C LEU A 348 14.06 19.66 0.72
N LEU A 349 12.92 18.95 0.63
CA LEU A 349 11.97 18.74 1.73
C LEU A 349 12.67 18.26 3.02
N LEU A 350 13.63 17.34 2.88
CA LEU A 350 14.35 16.72 3.99
C LEU A 350 15.55 17.54 4.50
N THR A 351 15.81 18.72 3.95
CA THR A 351 16.94 19.55 4.38
C THR A 351 16.56 20.54 5.49
N PRO A 352 17.44 20.81 6.46
CA PRO A 352 17.16 21.65 7.63
C PRO A 352 17.18 23.16 7.34
N ASP A 353 17.34 23.61 6.09
CA ASP A 353 17.42 25.03 5.77
C ASP A 353 16.05 25.69 5.98
N THR A 354 15.78 26.20 7.18
CA THR A 354 14.48 26.75 7.60
C THR A 354 14.23 28.17 7.09
N VAL A 355 15.28 29.00 6.98
CA VAL A 355 15.15 30.42 6.60
C VAL A 355 14.79 30.59 5.12
N SER A 356 15.17 29.64 4.25
CA SER A 356 14.87 29.66 2.81
C SER A 356 13.71 28.75 2.40
N TYR A 357 13.16 27.96 3.33
CA TYR A 357 12.11 26.98 3.07
C TYR A 357 10.98 27.12 4.11
N PRO A 358 10.13 28.17 4.00
CA PRO A 358 9.25 28.58 5.09
C PRO A 358 7.97 27.74 5.25
N TYR A 359 7.59 26.92 4.25
CA TYR A 359 6.26 26.29 4.19
C TYR A 359 6.26 24.77 4.44
N ARG A 360 7.33 24.22 5.03
CA ARG A 360 7.52 22.76 5.16
C ARG A 360 6.35 22.01 5.80
N ASP A 361 5.76 22.55 6.87
CA ASP A 361 4.62 21.88 7.50
C ASP A 361 3.38 21.87 6.60
N ASP A 362 3.18 22.91 5.79
CA ASP A 362 2.10 22.94 4.81
C ASP A 362 2.40 22.03 3.61
N ASP A 363 3.67 21.89 3.21
CA ASP A 363 4.09 20.91 2.20
C ASP A 363 3.80 19.48 2.67
N ILE A 364 4.13 19.17 3.93
CA ILE A 364 3.81 17.87 4.54
C ILE A 364 2.30 17.65 4.55
N ARG A 365 1.51 18.64 4.96
CA ARG A 365 0.05 18.57 4.92
C ARG A 365 -0.46 18.28 3.50
N MET A 366 0.05 19.00 2.50
CA MET A 366 -0.32 18.81 1.09
C MET A 366 0.02 17.39 0.62
N LEU A 367 1.25 16.91 0.86
CA LEU A 367 1.69 15.56 0.47
C LEU A 367 0.77 14.46 1.02
N LYS A 368 0.33 14.62 2.27
CA LYS A 368 -0.68 13.75 2.90
C LYS A 368 -2.04 13.86 2.20
N ASN A 369 -2.51 15.09 1.97
CA ASN A 369 -3.83 15.33 1.37
C ASN A 369 -3.94 14.79 -0.07
N ILE A 370 -2.88 14.90 -0.87
CA ILE A 370 -2.86 14.36 -2.24
C ILE A 370 -2.58 12.85 -2.26
N GLY A 371 -2.02 12.28 -1.19
CA GLY A 371 -1.65 10.86 -1.12
C GLY A 371 -0.47 10.53 -2.04
N ALA A 372 0.59 11.33 -1.96
CA ALA A 372 1.86 11.07 -2.67
C ALA A 372 2.60 9.88 -2.06
N LYS A 373 3.24 9.05 -2.89
CA LYS A 373 3.97 7.85 -2.44
C LYS A 373 5.45 7.85 -2.81
N PHE A 374 5.82 8.51 -3.90
CA PHE A 374 7.22 8.65 -4.30
C PHE A 374 7.62 10.13 -4.27
N ILE A 375 8.45 10.51 -3.28
CA ILE A 375 8.87 11.89 -3.03
C ILE A 375 10.24 12.10 -3.67
N GLY A 376 10.21 12.63 -4.89
CA GLY A 376 11.36 12.90 -5.72
C GLY A 376 12.20 14.08 -5.24
N ARG A 377 13.52 13.96 -5.37
CA ARG A 377 14.52 15.00 -5.06
C ARG A 377 14.43 15.59 -3.65
N ALA A 378 14.06 14.75 -2.68
CA ALA A 378 13.78 15.15 -1.31
C ALA A 378 15.03 15.55 -0.53
N LEU A 379 16.18 14.93 -0.83
CA LEU A 379 17.45 15.15 -0.13
C LEU A 379 18.63 15.21 -1.11
N TYR A 380 19.33 16.35 -1.18
CA TYR A 380 20.61 16.48 -1.90
C TYR A 380 21.30 17.81 -1.57
N ARG A 381 22.55 17.96 -2.04
CA ARG A 381 23.28 19.25 -2.08
C ARG A 381 23.93 19.48 -3.45
N TRP A 382 23.82 20.71 -3.91
CA TRP A 382 24.55 21.29 -5.05
C TRP A 382 25.08 22.63 -4.58
N GLY A 383 26.35 22.66 -4.16
CA GLY A 383 26.87 23.73 -3.31
C GLY A 383 26.54 23.50 -1.82
N GLN A 384 27.38 24.05 -0.95
CA GLN A 384 27.33 23.83 0.51
C GLN A 384 27.38 22.34 0.89
N GLU A 385 28.13 21.54 0.13
CA GLU A 385 28.35 20.12 0.37
C GLU A 385 28.97 19.85 1.76
N SER A 386 29.76 20.77 2.31
CA SER A 386 30.33 20.70 3.65
C SER A 386 29.30 20.52 4.77
N LYS A 387 28.04 20.95 4.57
CA LYS A 387 26.93 20.70 5.51
C LYS A 387 26.62 19.22 5.71
N LEU A 388 26.96 18.35 4.76
CA LEU A 388 26.79 16.90 4.91
C LEU A 388 27.73 16.31 5.98
N GLY A 389 28.78 17.05 6.35
CA GLY A 389 29.67 16.70 7.46
C GLY A 389 29.11 17.02 8.84
N ASP A 390 28.03 17.80 8.91
CA ASP A 390 27.32 18.09 10.15
C ASP A 390 26.33 16.94 10.47
N PRO A 391 26.51 16.20 11.57
CA PRO A 391 25.58 15.13 11.95
C PRO A 391 24.14 15.60 12.10
N ASP A 392 23.92 16.84 12.56
CA ASP A 392 22.57 17.38 12.78
C ASP A 392 21.80 17.51 11.46
N PHE A 393 22.50 17.65 10.34
CA PHE A 393 21.91 17.69 9.01
C PHE A 393 21.17 16.39 8.66
N LEU A 394 21.84 15.26 8.79
CA LEU A 394 21.29 13.94 8.45
C LEU A 394 20.33 13.45 9.54
N ILE A 395 20.58 13.80 10.81
CA ILE A 395 19.65 13.53 11.92
C ILE A 395 18.31 14.26 11.68
N TYR A 396 18.35 15.50 11.19
CA TYR A 396 17.13 16.23 10.83
C TYR A 396 16.35 15.50 9.73
N ALA A 397 17.04 15.12 8.63
CA ALA A 397 16.42 14.38 7.54
C ALA A 397 15.77 13.09 8.04
N LYS A 398 16.48 12.31 8.85
CA LYS A 398 15.96 11.06 9.44
C LYS A 398 14.71 11.28 10.28
N LYS A 399 14.71 12.28 11.18
CA LYS A 399 13.53 12.59 12.00
C LYS A 399 12.32 12.94 11.14
N LEU A 400 12.53 13.62 10.03
CA LEU A 400 11.44 14.00 9.13
C LEU A 400 10.93 12.81 8.31
N VAL A 401 11.82 11.92 7.87
CA VAL A 401 11.44 10.63 7.26
C VAL A 401 10.62 9.80 8.24
N ASP A 402 11.10 9.63 9.47
CA ASP A 402 10.42 8.86 10.52
C ASP A 402 9.02 9.46 10.80
N ARG A 403 8.89 10.78 10.94
CA ARG A 403 7.59 11.49 11.08
C ARG A 403 6.62 11.24 9.91
N MET A 404 7.14 11.13 8.69
CA MET A 404 6.30 10.86 7.51
C MET A 404 5.90 9.40 7.42
N HIS A 405 6.77 8.47 7.83
CA HIS A 405 6.48 7.04 7.88
C HIS A 405 5.52 6.65 9.01
N GLU A 406 5.49 7.39 10.12
CA GLU A 406 4.45 7.27 11.15
C GLU A 406 3.04 7.51 10.57
N TYR A 407 2.94 8.43 9.61
CA TYR A 407 1.68 8.68 8.92
C TYR A 407 1.40 7.66 7.81
N ASP A 408 2.41 7.36 6.99
CA ASP A 408 2.27 6.51 5.84
C ASP A 408 3.58 5.74 5.60
N PRO A 409 3.66 4.48 6.05
CA PRO A 409 4.87 3.68 5.89
C PRO A 409 5.13 3.34 4.43
N GLU A 410 4.24 3.62 3.49
CA GLU A 410 4.50 3.33 2.07
C GLU A 410 5.26 4.43 1.34
N ILE A 411 5.51 5.58 1.96
CA ILE A 411 6.24 6.67 1.29
C ILE A 411 7.72 6.30 1.06
N ILE A 412 8.18 6.52 -0.17
CA ILE A 412 9.59 6.47 -0.57
C ILE A 412 10.13 7.90 -0.70
N PHE A 413 11.28 8.15 -0.09
CA PHE A 413 12.05 9.37 -0.29
C PHE A 413 13.22 9.11 -1.23
N GLN A 414 13.35 9.97 -2.24
CA GLN A 414 14.43 9.93 -3.22
C GLN A 414 15.52 10.94 -2.85
N GLY A 415 16.73 10.46 -2.60
CA GLY A 415 17.94 11.30 -2.55
C GLY A 415 18.49 11.56 -3.96
N CYS A 416 19.41 12.51 -4.13
CA CYS A 416 20.06 12.72 -5.43
C CYS A 416 21.58 12.56 -5.35
N LEU A 417 22.13 11.76 -6.26
CA LEU A 417 23.56 11.51 -6.48
C LEU A 417 24.01 12.22 -7.76
N PHE A 418 23.63 13.48 -7.89
CA PHE A 418 23.63 14.25 -9.15
C PHE A 418 25.00 14.43 -9.82
N GLU A 419 24.95 14.89 -11.07
CA GLU A 419 26.03 15.13 -12.02
C GLU A 419 26.91 16.38 -11.75
N TYR A 420 26.83 17.00 -10.57
CA TYR A 420 27.61 18.21 -10.27
C TYR A 420 28.15 18.18 -8.84
N VAL A 421 29.41 18.60 -8.69
CA VAL A 421 30.06 18.86 -7.41
C VAL A 421 30.72 20.25 -7.43
N SER A 422 30.54 21.01 -6.36
CA SER A 422 31.19 22.32 -6.18
C SER A 422 32.52 22.21 -5.43
N PRO A 423 33.41 23.23 -5.50
CA PRO A 423 34.64 23.27 -4.72
C PRO A 423 34.46 23.14 -3.20
N ASP A 424 33.27 23.42 -2.66
CA ASP A 424 32.97 23.29 -1.23
C ASP A 424 33.09 21.86 -0.72
N ALA A 425 32.96 20.85 -1.59
CA ALA A 425 33.23 19.46 -1.22
C ALA A 425 34.67 19.24 -0.74
N ASN A 426 35.64 20.10 -1.13
CA ASN A 426 37.01 20.05 -0.60
C ASN A 426 37.10 20.36 0.91
N SER A 427 36.04 20.90 1.50
CA SER A 427 35.94 21.16 2.94
C SER A 427 35.32 20.00 3.71
N LEU A 428 34.87 18.94 3.03
CA LEU A 428 34.22 17.80 3.64
C LEU A 428 35.20 16.65 3.87
N LYS A 429 35.35 16.26 5.14
CA LYS A 429 36.18 15.13 5.56
C LYS A 429 35.61 13.81 5.04
N ILE A 430 36.48 12.93 4.53
CA ILE A 430 36.09 11.59 4.11
C ILE A 430 36.02 10.69 5.35
N PRO A 431 34.86 10.09 5.68
CA PRO A 431 34.78 9.14 6.79
C PRO A 431 35.55 7.85 6.52
N SER A 432 36.07 7.19 7.56
CA SER A 432 36.86 5.95 7.43
C SER A 432 36.12 4.84 6.68
N TRP A 433 34.81 4.72 6.90
CA TRP A 433 33.95 3.73 6.26
C TRP A 433 33.88 3.85 4.74
N VAL A 434 34.22 5.01 4.17
CA VAL A 434 34.33 5.17 2.72
C VAL A 434 35.58 4.43 2.23
N PHE A 435 36.74 4.68 2.83
CA PHE A 435 38.00 3.99 2.49
C PHE A 435 37.88 2.48 2.67
N GLU A 436 37.25 2.05 3.77
CA GLU A 436 36.99 0.64 4.08
C GLU A 436 36.14 -0.04 2.99
N ALA A 437 35.08 0.63 2.51
CA ALA A 437 34.22 0.09 1.46
C ALA A 437 34.97 -0.14 0.13
N PHE A 438 35.98 0.68 -0.16
CA PHE A 438 36.84 0.53 -1.34
C PHE A 438 38.13 -0.28 -1.09
N LYS A 439 38.34 -0.75 0.15
CA LYS A 439 39.52 -1.53 0.57
C LYS A 439 40.85 -0.81 0.28
N ILE A 440 40.88 0.49 0.56
CA ILE A 440 42.07 1.33 0.42
C ILE A 440 42.51 1.85 1.81
N PRO A 441 43.78 2.27 1.99
CA PRO A 441 44.25 2.82 3.25
C PRO A 441 43.39 4.01 3.71
N ILE A 442 43.08 4.05 5.01
CA ILE A 442 42.38 5.18 5.62
C ILE A 442 43.33 6.36 5.68
N GLU A 443 42.88 7.52 5.19
CA GLU A 443 43.63 8.78 5.21
C GLU A 443 42.84 9.84 5.97
N ASP A 444 43.54 10.70 6.72
CA ASP A 444 42.93 11.86 7.37
C ASP A 444 42.92 13.05 6.39
N ARG A 445 41.96 13.05 5.47
CA ARG A 445 41.82 14.11 4.46
C ARG A 445 40.37 14.38 4.07
N ASN A 446 40.21 15.47 3.34
CA ASN A 446 38.95 15.82 2.70
C ASN A 446 38.86 15.25 1.29
N PHE A 447 37.67 15.32 0.73
CA PHE A 447 37.43 15.07 -0.68
C PHE A 447 38.25 16.02 -1.57
N ASN A 448 38.60 15.58 -2.78
CA ASN A 448 39.33 16.36 -3.77
C ASN A 448 38.54 16.50 -5.07
N VAL A 449 37.90 17.64 -5.27
CA VAL A 449 37.06 17.92 -6.44
C VAL A 449 37.84 17.84 -7.75
N SER A 450 39.10 18.28 -7.79
CA SER A 450 39.89 18.21 -9.04
C SER A 450 40.16 16.78 -9.48
N GLU A 451 40.31 15.85 -8.53
CA GLU A 451 40.43 14.42 -8.82
C GLU A 451 39.09 13.76 -9.15
N MET A 452 37.96 14.29 -8.65
CA MET A 452 36.62 13.78 -9.04
C MET A 452 36.31 14.08 -10.50
N ILE A 453 36.60 15.29 -10.97
CA ILE A 453 36.18 15.80 -12.29
C ILE A 453 37.21 15.55 -13.40
N LYS A 454 38.36 14.96 -13.03
CA LYS A 454 39.47 14.68 -13.93
C LYS A 454 39.03 13.81 -15.11
N ARG A 455 39.34 14.25 -16.32
CA ARG A 455 39.04 13.53 -17.57
C ARG A 455 40.13 12.49 -17.85
N VAL A 456 39.76 11.37 -18.47
CA VAL A 456 40.76 10.36 -18.89
C VAL A 456 41.75 10.95 -19.90
N ASN A 457 41.24 11.73 -20.85
CA ASN A 457 42.04 12.57 -21.74
C ASN A 457 42.07 14.00 -21.19
N SER A 458 43.24 14.47 -20.77
CA SER A 458 43.39 15.82 -20.18
C SER A 458 43.07 16.97 -21.14
N ASN A 459 42.99 16.71 -22.44
CA ASN A 459 42.58 17.71 -23.44
C ASN A 459 41.06 17.82 -23.58
N ASP A 460 40.28 16.89 -23.02
CA ASP A 460 38.83 16.99 -23.01
C ASP A 460 38.38 18.10 -22.05
N PRO A 461 37.36 18.89 -22.39
CA PRO A 461 36.85 19.93 -21.51
C PRO A 461 36.23 19.32 -20.24
N ILE A 462 36.37 20.04 -19.12
CA ILE A 462 35.65 19.71 -17.89
C ILE A 462 34.17 19.99 -18.12
N LEU A 463 33.34 18.98 -17.86
CA LEU A 463 31.90 19.11 -18.00
C LEU A 463 31.34 19.94 -16.84
N MET A 464 30.45 20.89 -17.15
CA MET A 464 29.83 21.82 -16.19
C MET A 464 30.79 22.79 -15.48
N GLU A 465 31.99 23.01 -16.04
CA GLU A 465 33.01 23.91 -15.48
C GLU A 465 32.52 25.36 -15.31
N ASN A 466 31.63 25.81 -16.18
CA ASN A 466 31.03 27.14 -16.15
C ASN A 466 30.27 27.47 -14.85
N ARG A 467 30.01 26.47 -13.99
CA ARG A 467 29.40 26.62 -12.67
C ARG A 467 30.43 26.68 -11.53
N GLY A 468 31.72 26.81 -11.84
CA GLY A 468 32.81 26.88 -10.85
C GLY A 468 33.17 25.55 -10.21
N GLY A 469 32.63 24.43 -10.69
CA GLY A 469 32.88 23.06 -10.24
C GLY A 469 32.99 22.13 -11.43
N GLY A 470 32.39 20.94 -11.37
CA GLY A 470 32.28 20.09 -12.56
C GLY A 470 31.51 18.79 -12.34
N SER A 471 31.33 18.02 -13.41
CA SER A 471 30.75 16.68 -13.32
C SER A 471 31.76 15.69 -12.77
N PRO A 472 31.48 15.00 -11.65
CA PRO A 472 32.28 13.86 -11.23
C PRO A 472 32.29 12.79 -12.34
N ILE A 473 33.46 12.24 -12.64
CA ILE A 473 33.64 11.21 -13.66
C ILE A 473 33.82 9.86 -12.97
N ILE A 474 32.93 8.91 -13.26
CA ILE A 474 32.80 7.65 -12.51
C ILE A 474 34.06 6.76 -12.53
N ASN A 475 34.96 6.96 -13.50
CA ASN A 475 36.23 6.26 -13.59
C ASN A 475 37.14 6.58 -12.40
N ASN A 476 37.07 7.81 -11.89
CA ASN A 476 37.93 8.30 -10.83
C ASN A 476 37.57 7.67 -9.49
N MET A 477 38.58 7.22 -8.73
CA MET A 477 38.35 6.67 -7.39
C MET A 477 37.67 7.71 -6.47
N GLU A 478 38.11 8.96 -6.54
CA GLU A 478 37.55 10.06 -5.76
C GLU A 478 36.05 10.26 -6.04
N ALA A 479 35.61 10.17 -7.30
CA ALA A 479 34.21 10.29 -7.68
C ALA A 479 33.37 9.09 -7.18
N LYS A 480 33.91 7.86 -7.24
CA LYS A 480 33.22 6.67 -6.69
C LYS A 480 33.05 6.78 -5.17
N MET A 481 34.09 7.23 -4.47
CA MET A 481 34.02 7.51 -3.03
C MET A 481 32.97 8.58 -2.71
N TRP A 482 32.90 9.64 -3.50
CA TRP A 482 31.89 10.69 -3.37
C TRP A 482 30.46 10.16 -3.50
N PHE A 483 30.15 9.45 -4.59
CA PHE A 483 28.80 8.92 -4.79
C PHE A 483 28.44 7.84 -3.76
N TYR A 484 29.38 6.99 -3.36
CA TYR A 484 29.14 6.01 -2.31
C TYR A 484 28.90 6.69 -0.96
N TYR A 485 29.65 7.76 -0.65
CA TYR A 485 29.44 8.56 0.54
C TYR A 485 28.01 9.11 0.59
N LEU A 486 27.58 9.79 -0.47
CA LEU A 486 26.22 10.32 -0.57
C LEU A 486 25.15 9.22 -0.42
N ALA A 487 25.31 8.11 -1.16
CA ALA A 487 24.34 7.02 -1.15
C ALA A 487 24.18 6.39 0.22
N LYS A 488 25.29 6.06 0.90
CA LYS A 488 25.26 5.48 2.24
C LYS A 488 24.65 6.47 3.24
N SER A 489 25.11 7.73 3.24
CA SER A 489 24.57 8.77 4.13
C SER A 489 23.06 8.98 3.96
N TYR A 490 22.55 8.88 2.74
CA TYR A 490 21.12 9.07 2.48
C TYR A 490 20.29 7.82 2.78
N ILE A 491 20.82 6.60 2.58
CA ILE A 491 20.17 5.36 3.07
C ILE A 491 20.06 5.40 4.59
N ASP A 492 21.12 5.80 5.30
CA ASP A 492 21.12 5.91 6.76
C ASP A 492 20.13 6.96 7.27
N ALA A 493 19.84 7.98 6.45
CA ALA A 493 18.82 8.99 6.72
C ALA A 493 17.40 8.54 6.33
N GLY A 494 17.22 7.37 5.73
CA GLY A 494 15.91 6.77 5.39
C GLY A 494 15.46 6.94 3.93
N CYS A 495 16.35 7.35 3.02
CA CYS A 495 16.04 7.35 1.58
C CYS A 495 16.06 5.92 1.01
N GLU A 496 15.06 5.59 0.19
CA GLU A 496 14.88 4.27 -0.43
C GLU A 496 14.92 4.35 -1.98
N ALA A 497 15.25 5.53 -2.52
CA ALA A 497 15.47 5.75 -3.95
C ALA A 497 16.57 6.79 -4.21
N PHE A 498 17.23 6.71 -5.37
CA PHE A 498 18.21 7.69 -5.82
C PHE A 498 18.03 8.09 -7.29
N HIS A 499 17.95 9.40 -7.49
CA HIS A 499 18.14 9.99 -8.81
C HIS A 499 19.63 10.23 -9.06
N LEU A 500 20.17 9.61 -10.11
CA LEU A 500 21.60 9.68 -10.44
C LEU A 500 21.96 10.89 -11.32
N GLY A 501 20.98 11.69 -11.71
CA GLY A 501 21.19 12.85 -12.56
C GLY A 501 21.41 12.45 -14.02
N GLN A 502 22.30 13.16 -14.69
CA GLN A 502 22.65 12.87 -16.09
C GLN A 502 23.75 11.81 -16.19
N VAL A 503 23.35 10.53 -16.26
CA VAL A 503 24.29 9.39 -16.33
C VAL A 503 25.21 9.44 -17.55
N GLY A 504 24.81 10.13 -18.62
CA GLY A 504 25.66 10.36 -19.79
C GLY A 504 26.86 11.29 -19.52
N LEU A 505 26.74 12.25 -18.60
CA LEU A 505 27.85 13.12 -18.20
C LEU A 505 28.78 12.41 -17.22
N ILE A 506 28.21 11.78 -16.19
CA ILE A 506 28.96 11.06 -15.16
C ILE A 506 29.73 9.87 -15.75
N GLY A 507 29.08 9.14 -16.67
CA GLY A 507 29.64 7.97 -17.37
C GLY A 507 30.34 8.30 -18.69
N LYS A 508 30.68 9.58 -18.96
CA LYS A 508 31.23 10.00 -20.26
C LYS A 508 32.49 9.22 -20.68
N ASP A 509 33.30 8.81 -19.70
CA ASP A 509 34.56 8.06 -19.90
C ASP A 509 34.42 6.57 -19.57
N ASP A 510 33.18 6.09 -19.34
CA ASP A 510 32.83 4.71 -18.99
C ASP A 510 31.86 4.13 -20.03
N PRO A 511 32.26 3.99 -21.32
CA PRO A 511 31.33 3.64 -22.40
C PRO A 511 30.68 2.25 -22.22
N ASP A 512 31.39 1.32 -21.59
CA ASP A 512 30.91 -0.03 -21.24
C ASP A 512 30.21 -0.10 -19.87
N LYS A 513 30.08 1.05 -19.18
CA LYS A 513 29.40 1.21 -17.88
C LYS A 513 30.00 0.34 -16.78
N LYS A 514 31.27 -0.05 -16.91
CA LYS A 514 31.93 -0.98 -15.99
C LYS A 514 32.08 -0.36 -14.60
N HIS A 515 32.57 0.87 -14.54
CA HIS A 515 32.80 1.55 -13.26
C HIS A 515 31.48 1.95 -12.61
N PHE A 516 30.51 2.38 -13.42
CA PHE A 516 29.17 2.71 -12.95
C PHE A 516 28.46 1.50 -12.37
N GLU A 517 28.42 0.37 -13.10
CA GLU A 517 27.81 -0.87 -12.61
C GLU A 517 28.45 -1.33 -11.29
N GLN A 518 29.78 -1.24 -11.17
CA GLN A 518 30.48 -1.61 -9.94
C GLN A 518 30.01 -0.77 -8.75
N LEU A 519 29.92 0.57 -8.91
CA LEU A 519 29.43 1.45 -7.86
C LEU A 519 27.98 1.12 -7.48
N LEU A 520 27.08 0.96 -8.47
CA LEU A 520 25.67 0.67 -8.18
C LEU A 520 25.48 -0.67 -7.47
N LYS A 521 26.31 -1.67 -7.77
CA LYS A 521 26.35 -2.93 -7.03
C LYS A 521 26.74 -2.73 -5.57
N MET A 522 27.72 -1.86 -5.29
CA MET A 522 28.10 -1.53 -3.91
C MET A 522 26.95 -0.82 -3.17
N ILE A 523 26.29 0.15 -3.82
CA ILE A 523 25.15 0.87 -3.25
C ILE A 523 23.99 -0.08 -2.94
N ARG A 524 23.62 -0.96 -3.88
CA ARG A 524 22.57 -1.97 -3.67
C ARG A 524 22.94 -3.00 -2.60
N ALA A 525 24.20 -3.39 -2.49
CA ALA A 525 24.66 -4.28 -1.43
C ALA A 525 24.47 -3.64 -0.05
N TYR A 526 24.81 -2.36 0.10
CA TYR A 526 24.57 -1.62 1.34
C TYR A 526 23.06 -1.48 1.62
N ALA A 527 22.27 -1.06 0.63
CA ALA A 527 20.81 -0.93 0.79
C ALA A 527 20.15 -2.26 1.22
N LYS A 528 20.63 -3.40 0.70
CA LYS A 528 20.12 -4.72 1.08
C LYS A 528 20.23 -5.02 2.58
N GLU A 529 21.19 -4.43 3.27
CA GLU A 529 21.41 -4.66 4.71
C GLU A 529 20.85 -3.53 5.57
N HIS A 530 20.72 -2.32 5.01
CA HIS A 530 20.52 -1.10 5.79
C HIS A 530 19.26 -0.30 5.44
N SER A 531 18.68 -0.47 4.25
CA SER A 531 17.42 0.20 3.92
C SER A 531 16.22 -0.59 4.44
N ARG A 532 15.12 0.12 4.72
CA ARG A 532 13.92 -0.46 5.33
C ARG A 532 13.27 -1.58 4.52
N ARG A 533 13.39 -1.53 3.19
CA ARG A 533 12.90 -2.55 2.24
C ARG A 533 14.01 -3.39 1.63
N HIS A 534 15.20 -3.39 2.23
CA HIS A 534 16.37 -4.14 1.75
C HIS A 534 16.64 -3.92 0.24
N TYR A 535 16.30 -2.73 -0.25
CA TYR A 535 16.34 -2.35 -1.66
C TYR A 535 16.49 -0.84 -1.80
N VAL A 536 16.98 -0.42 -2.97
CA VAL A 536 17.04 1.00 -3.36
C VAL A 536 16.69 1.12 -4.83
N LEU A 537 15.70 1.96 -5.13
CA LEU A 537 15.29 2.26 -6.50
C LEU A 537 16.25 3.26 -7.13
N LEU A 538 16.64 3.04 -8.38
CA LEU A 538 17.54 3.93 -9.10
C LEU A 538 16.88 4.44 -10.39
N ASP A 539 16.95 5.74 -10.60
CA ASP A 539 16.53 6.39 -11.84
C ASP A 539 17.52 7.49 -12.24
N ALA A 540 17.44 7.90 -13.51
CA ALA A 540 18.33 8.91 -14.06
C ALA A 540 17.80 9.49 -15.37
N HIS A 541 18.33 10.65 -15.74
CA HIS A 541 18.20 11.18 -17.09
C HIS A 541 19.04 10.37 -18.08
N THR A 542 18.38 9.70 -19.01
CA THR A 542 19.01 8.77 -19.97
C THR A 542 18.94 9.32 -21.41
N PRO A 543 19.92 10.14 -21.85
CA PRO A 543 19.91 10.75 -23.18
C PRO A 543 19.95 9.71 -24.32
N MET A 544 20.39 8.48 -24.02
CA MET A 544 20.42 7.35 -24.96
C MET A 544 19.23 6.39 -24.77
N ARG A 545 18.10 6.88 -24.24
CA ARG A 545 16.82 6.16 -24.11
C ARG A 545 16.78 5.00 -23.09
N GLY A 546 17.87 4.81 -22.36
CA GLY A 546 18.02 3.84 -21.30
C GLY A 546 19.47 3.77 -20.82
N PHE A 547 19.70 3.05 -19.74
CA PHE A 547 21.04 2.84 -19.19
C PHE A 547 21.28 1.33 -19.00
N ILE A 548 21.54 0.66 -20.13
CA ILE A 548 21.52 -0.80 -20.24
C ILE A 548 22.93 -1.35 -20.45
N LYS A 549 23.23 -2.48 -19.83
CA LYS A 549 24.43 -3.30 -20.02
C LYS A 549 24.03 -4.77 -20.10
N ASP A 550 24.48 -5.46 -21.15
CA ASP A 550 24.21 -6.90 -21.36
C ASP A 550 22.72 -7.29 -21.28
N GLY A 551 21.85 -6.40 -21.78
CA GLY A 551 20.39 -6.59 -21.76
C GLY A 551 19.69 -6.31 -20.42
N ILE A 552 20.45 -5.94 -19.38
CA ILE A 552 19.95 -5.56 -18.06
C ILE A 552 20.01 -4.05 -17.90
N SER A 553 18.90 -3.45 -17.47
CA SER A 553 18.89 -2.03 -17.08
C SER A 553 19.63 -1.87 -15.76
N LEU A 554 20.54 -0.90 -15.68
CA LEU A 554 21.18 -0.53 -14.43
C LEU A 554 20.24 0.30 -13.52
N LEU A 555 19.17 0.85 -14.10
CA LEU A 555 18.12 1.62 -13.45
C LEU A 555 16.84 0.79 -13.31
N ASP A 556 16.06 1.07 -12.28
CA ASP A 556 14.73 0.49 -12.07
C ASP A 556 13.70 1.11 -13.02
N PHE A 557 13.84 2.40 -13.31
CA PHE A 557 13.08 3.15 -14.31
C PHE A 557 13.92 4.32 -14.86
N ASN A 558 13.55 4.87 -16.01
CA ASN A 558 14.19 6.08 -16.54
C ASN A 558 13.49 7.34 -16.02
N SER A 559 14.13 8.49 -16.06
CA SER A 559 13.47 9.78 -15.79
C SER A 559 13.85 10.78 -16.87
N PHE A 560 12.95 11.68 -17.24
CA PHE A 560 13.26 12.68 -18.26
C PHE A 560 12.37 13.92 -18.14
N PRO A 561 12.83 15.11 -18.55
CA PRO A 561 11.99 16.30 -18.58
C PRO A 561 10.81 16.18 -19.56
N LEU A 562 9.76 16.97 -19.33
CA LEU A 562 8.57 17.03 -20.19
C LEU A 562 8.90 17.38 -21.64
N ARG A 563 9.90 18.23 -21.88
CA ARG A 563 10.22 18.74 -23.23
C ARG A 563 8.98 19.33 -23.87
N ILE A 564 8.55 20.46 -23.34
CA ILE A 564 7.34 21.13 -23.80
C ILE A 564 7.61 21.74 -25.17
N LYS A 565 6.79 21.38 -26.16
CA LYS A 565 6.84 21.97 -27.49
C LYS A 565 5.97 23.22 -27.52
N GLU A 566 6.50 24.34 -27.96
CA GLU A 566 5.74 25.59 -28.02
C GLU A 566 4.73 25.56 -29.17
N ILE A 567 3.70 26.41 -29.07
CA ILE A 567 2.73 26.64 -30.14
C ILE A 567 2.98 28.04 -30.71
N PRO A 568 3.66 28.21 -31.86
CA PRO A 568 4.18 29.51 -32.30
C PRO A 568 3.17 30.64 -32.37
N ASP A 569 1.93 30.34 -32.78
CA ASP A 569 0.88 31.34 -32.98
C ASP A 569 0.12 31.69 -31.69
N ILE A 570 0.42 31.02 -30.57
CA ILE A 570 -0.28 31.20 -29.29
C ILE A 570 0.76 31.44 -28.18
N PRO A 571 1.03 32.71 -27.82
CA PRO A 571 2.03 33.06 -26.81
C PRO A 571 1.91 32.23 -25.53
N MET A 572 3.05 31.74 -25.05
CA MET A 572 3.17 30.94 -23.83
C MET A 572 2.40 29.60 -23.85
N ALA A 573 1.72 29.22 -24.93
CA ALA A 573 1.10 27.90 -25.04
C ALA A 573 2.13 26.83 -25.39
N GLY A 574 1.91 25.64 -24.85
CA GLY A 574 2.73 24.46 -25.09
C GLY A 574 1.89 23.25 -25.44
N MET A 575 2.54 22.19 -25.90
CA MET A 575 1.98 20.86 -26.09
C MET A 575 3.05 19.79 -25.85
N LEU A 576 2.61 18.55 -25.61
CA LEU A 576 3.49 17.38 -25.64
C LEU A 576 3.41 16.73 -27.02
N GLU A 577 4.55 16.33 -27.56
CA GLU A 577 4.64 15.72 -28.89
C GLU A 577 5.68 14.59 -28.92
N VAL A 578 5.31 13.46 -29.50
CA VAL A 578 6.25 12.36 -29.77
C VAL A 578 7.29 12.83 -30.78
N GLY A 579 8.56 12.70 -30.43
CA GLY A 579 9.65 13.07 -31.32
C GLY A 579 10.17 14.50 -31.14
N HIS A 580 9.49 15.34 -30.34
CA HIS A 580 10.00 16.66 -30.00
C HIS A 580 11.23 16.56 -29.11
N SER A 581 12.30 17.23 -29.54
CA SER A 581 13.61 17.23 -28.87
C SER A 581 14.10 15.81 -28.52
N ASP A 582 14.75 15.67 -27.37
CA ASP A 582 15.26 14.43 -26.78
C ASP A 582 14.24 13.69 -25.89
N GLY A 583 12.96 14.09 -25.89
CA GLY A 583 11.90 13.48 -25.07
C GLY A 583 11.76 11.95 -25.27
N LEU A 584 11.47 11.23 -24.19
CA LEU A 584 11.43 9.75 -24.14
C LEU A 584 10.14 9.10 -24.64
N TYR A 585 9.13 9.89 -25.03
CA TYR A 585 7.83 9.38 -25.47
C TYR A 585 7.96 8.32 -26.57
N GLN A 586 7.52 7.08 -26.29
CA GLN A 586 7.63 5.89 -27.15
C GLN A 586 9.07 5.47 -27.50
N LYS A 587 10.07 6.02 -26.81
CA LYS A 587 11.49 5.79 -27.10
C LYS A 587 12.22 5.02 -26.00
N SER A 588 11.66 4.89 -24.80
CA SER A 588 12.29 4.16 -23.69
C SER A 588 12.60 2.70 -24.10
N LEU A 589 13.87 2.30 -23.98
CA LEU A 589 14.33 0.98 -24.40
C LEU A 589 13.81 -0.12 -23.47
N GLY A 590 13.55 -1.29 -24.04
CA GLY A 590 13.25 -2.50 -23.28
C GLY A 590 14.50 -3.14 -22.68
N ALA A 591 14.36 -3.74 -21.50
CA ALA A 591 15.43 -4.43 -20.80
C ALA A 591 14.86 -5.43 -19.77
N VAL A 592 15.76 -6.22 -19.18
CA VAL A 592 15.51 -6.88 -17.89
C VAL A 592 15.74 -5.86 -16.78
N SER A 593 14.81 -5.74 -15.85
CA SER A 593 14.99 -4.86 -14.69
C SER A 593 16.04 -5.41 -13.73
N PRO A 594 16.58 -4.56 -12.85
CA PRO A 594 17.38 -5.00 -11.72
C PRO A 594 16.71 -6.06 -10.83
N SER A 595 15.38 -6.06 -10.77
CA SER A 595 14.57 -7.05 -10.03
C SER A 595 14.20 -8.29 -10.87
N GLY A 596 14.67 -8.40 -12.11
CA GLY A 596 14.59 -9.61 -12.94
C GLY A 596 13.36 -9.74 -13.86
N TRP A 597 12.39 -8.83 -13.77
CA TRP A 597 11.26 -8.81 -14.71
C TRP A 597 11.68 -8.22 -16.07
N LYS A 598 11.06 -8.69 -17.15
CA LYS A 598 11.36 -8.24 -18.51
C LYS A 598 10.33 -7.23 -18.99
N ALA A 599 10.79 -6.15 -19.62
CA ALA A 599 9.91 -5.16 -20.23
C ALA A 599 10.33 -4.86 -21.69
N LYS A 600 9.34 -4.72 -22.57
CA LYS A 600 9.54 -4.26 -23.95
C LYS A 600 9.93 -2.78 -24.01
N SER A 601 9.53 -2.01 -23.00
CA SER A 601 9.90 -0.63 -22.75
C SER A 601 9.96 -0.45 -21.24
N MET A 602 11.06 0.08 -20.72
CA MET A 602 11.20 0.33 -19.28
C MET A 602 10.27 1.48 -18.86
N PRO A 603 9.62 1.40 -17.69
CA PRO A 603 8.86 2.52 -17.12
C PRO A 603 9.73 3.77 -16.99
N TYR A 604 9.10 4.94 -17.04
CA TYR A 604 9.82 6.19 -16.84
C TYR A 604 8.99 7.32 -16.23
N LEU A 605 9.64 8.18 -15.43
CA LEU A 605 9.07 9.44 -14.96
C LEU A 605 9.28 10.55 -15.97
N VAL A 606 8.28 11.43 -16.06
CA VAL A 606 8.32 12.65 -16.85
C VAL A 606 8.21 13.84 -15.91
N GLU A 607 9.22 14.69 -15.88
CA GLU A 607 9.46 15.69 -14.83
C GLU A 607 9.25 17.12 -15.33
N PHE A 608 8.81 18.02 -14.46
CA PHE A 608 8.98 19.46 -14.64
C PHE A 608 10.39 19.85 -14.20
N ASP A 609 11.32 19.87 -15.14
CA ASP A 609 12.74 20.08 -14.82
C ASP A 609 13.19 21.55 -14.94
N ASN A 610 14.36 21.85 -14.38
CA ASN A 610 14.93 23.20 -14.29
C ASN A 610 16.29 23.26 -14.99
N PHE A 611 16.38 24.09 -16.02
CA PHE A 611 17.60 24.37 -16.80
C PHE A 611 18.03 25.84 -16.69
N GLY A 612 17.14 26.73 -16.25
CA GLY A 612 17.32 28.17 -16.22
C GLY A 612 16.53 28.92 -17.29
N VAL A 613 16.96 30.15 -17.55
CA VAL A 613 16.43 31.00 -18.62
C VAL A 613 17.47 31.09 -19.72
N ARG A 614 17.02 31.08 -20.97
CA ARG A 614 17.88 31.33 -22.11
C ARG A 614 18.47 32.74 -22.02
N SER A 615 19.77 32.86 -22.28
CA SER A 615 20.53 34.12 -22.18
C SER A 615 20.61 34.88 -23.51
N THR A 616 19.51 34.92 -24.26
CA THR A 616 19.44 35.54 -25.59
C THR A 616 18.38 36.66 -25.64
N PRO A 617 18.51 37.65 -26.55
CA PRO A 617 17.55 38.76 -26.65
C PRO A 617 16.12 38.36 -27.05
N ASP A 618 15.94 37.16 -27.59
CA ASP A 618 14.66 36.57 -28.03
C ASP A 618 14.01 35.68 -26.96
N SER A 619 14.49 35.68 -25.72
CA SER A 619 13.81 34.99 -24.61
C SER A 619 12.36 35.48 -24.47
N GLY A 620 11.40 34.55 -24.42
CA GLY A 620 9.97 34.86 -24.47
C GLY A 620 9.34 34.73 -25.87
N ILE A 621 10.06 34.22 -26.86
CA ILE A 621 9.56 33.92 -28.22
C ILE A 621 9.65 32.40 -28.46
N ALA A 622 8.74 31.85 -29.26
CA ALA A 622 8.76 30.44 -29.64
C ALA A 622 10.01 30.10 -30.46
N ASN A 623 10.72 29.05 -30.05
CA ASN A 623 11.85 28.42 -30.70
C ASN A 623 11.73 26.87 -30.69
N LEU A 624 10.99 26.33 -31.68
CA LEU A 624 10.65 24.90 -31.78
C LEU A 624 11.83 23.90 -31.72
N PRO A 625 13.05 24.19 -32.19
CA PRO A 625 14.18 23.27 -32.08
C PRO A 625 14.82 23.18 -30.69
N ASP A 626 14.47 24.05 -29.74
CA ASP A 626 15.16 24.20 -28.45
C ASP A 626 14.43 23.48 -27.31
N ILE A 627 15.11 23.33 -26.17
CA ILE A 627 14.58 22.76 -24.92
C ILE A 627 13.93 23.81 -24.02
N TYR A 628 14.11 25.10 -24.31
CA TYR A 628 13.55 26.21 -23.53
C TYR A 628 12.17 26.60 -24.07
N CYS A 629 11.10 26.20 -23.39
CA CYS A 629 9.73 26.61 -23.70
C CYS A 629 9.54 28.12 -23.45
N TRP A 630 9.38 28.87 -24.53
CA TRP A 630 9.32 30.32 -24.57
C TRP A 630 10.54 31.00 -23.91
N GLY A 631 11.72 30.41 -24.09
CA GLY A 631 12.96 30.90 -23.47
C GLY A 631 13.13 30.54 -21.99
N TYR A 632 12.23 29.75 -21.41
CA TYR A 632 12.27 29.28 -20.03
C TYR A 632 12.36 27.75 -19.95
N ASP A 633 12.93 27.23 -18.86
CA ASP A 633 12.78 25.80 -18.54
C ASP A 633 11.33 25.41 -18.21
N ASP A 634 11.06 24.10 -18.15
CA ASP A 634 9.70 23.55 -18.01
C ASP A 634 8.97 24.08 -16.76
N ILE A 635 9.64 24.09 -15.60
CA ILE A 635 9.00 24.53 -14.35
C ILE A 635 8.85 26.05 -14.26
N THR A 636 9.81 26.81 -14.78
CA THR A 636 9.74 28.26 -14.84
C THR A 636 8.62 28.68 -15.76
N TRP A 637 8.55 28.11 -16.97
CA TRP A 637 7.43 28.32 -17.89
C TRP A 637 6.09 28.00 -17.23
N PHE A 638 5.98 26.85 -16.54
CA PHE A 638 4.75 26.44 -15.88
C PHE A 638 4.33 27.42 -14.78
N SER A 639 5.28 27.97 -14.03
CA SER A 639 5.03 28.99 -13.00
C SER A 639 4.55 30.33 -13.56
N LEU A 640 4.83 30.64 -14.84
CA LEU A 640 4.40 31.87 -15.49
C LEU A 640 2.97 31.81 -16.03
N GLN A 641 2.38 30.61 -16.10
CA GLN A 641 1.02 30.41 -16.58
C GLN A 641 -0.03 30.95 -15.61
N SER A 642 -1.27 31.13 -16.07
CA SER A 642 -2.40 31.33 -15.16
C SER A 642 -2.69 30.06 -14.35
N GLU A 643 -3.39 30.19 -13.23
CA GLU A 643 -3.82 29.04 -12.42
C GLU A 643 -4.68 28.07 -13.21
N ASP A 644 -5.67 28.58 -13.95
CA ASP A 644 -6.52 27.76 -14.81
C ASP A 644 -5.71 27.02 -15.87
N TYR A 645 -4.72 27.68 -16.48
CA TYR A 645 -3.85 27.03 -17.46
C TYR A 645 -3.01 25.94 -16.81
N ARG A 646 -2.40 26.18 -15.63
CA ARG A 646 -1.66 25.14 -14.90
C ARG A 646 -2.54 23.93 -14.58
N ASN A 647 -3.75 24.18 -14.09
CA ASN A 647 -4.70 23.13 -13.74
C ASN A 647 -5.09 22.30 -14.97
N ASN A 648 -5.38 22.95 -16.09
CA ASN A 648 -5.69 22.29 -17.35
C ASN A 648 -4.48 21.56 -17.93
N TRP A 649 -3.27 22.13 -17.79
CA TRP A 649 -2.03 21.52 -18.24
C TRP A 649 -1.73 20.22 -17.52
N LEU A 650 -1.88 20.17 -16.19
CA LEU A 650 -1.67 18.92 -15.43
C LEU A 650 -2.62 17.82 -15.91
N ARG A 651 -3.91 18.14 -16.12
CA ARG A 651 -4.89 17.19 -16.66
C ARG A 651 -4.53 16.76 -18.08
N TYR A 652 -4.14 17.72 -18.93
CA TYR A 652 -3.72 17.46 -20.30
C TYR A 652 -2.51 16.55 -20.35
N ALA A 653 -1.42 16.88 -19.66
CA ALA A 653 -0.17 16.13 -19.68
C ALA A 653 -0.37 14.71 -19.13
N TYR A 654 -1.09 14.58 -18.01
CA TYR A 654 -1.44 13.29 -17.43
C TYR A 654 -2.21 12.41 -18.44
N ASN A 655 -3.31 12.92 -18.99
CA ASN A 655 -4.15 12.18 -19.92
C ASN A 655 -3.44 11.91 -21.26
N TRP A 656 -2.60 12.83 -21.72
CA TRP A 656 -1.82 12.67 -22.94
C TRP A 656 -0.82 11.52 -22.80
N LEU A 657 -0.10 11.44 -21.68
CA LEU A 657 0.82 10.33 -21.40
C LEU A 657 0.08 8.99 -21.40
N LYS A 658 -1.05 8.91 -20.68
CA LYS A 658 -1.88 7.69 -20.62
C LYS A 658 -2.32 7.17 -21.98
N ARG A 659 -2.66 8.08 -22.89
CA ARG A 659 -3.06 7.70 -24.26
C ARG A 659 -1.88 7.41 -25.18
N THR A 660 -0.76 8.12 -24.99
CA THR A 660 0.34 8.16 -25.98
C THR A 660 1.44 7.15 -25.68
N ASP A 661 1.83 7.02 -24.41
CA ASP A 661 2.81 6.04 -23.96
C ASP A 661 2.53 5.66 -22.49
N PRO A 662 1.84 4.52 -22.24
CA PRO A 662 1.45 4.13 -20.90
C PRO A 662 2.63 3.72 -19.99
N ASN A 663 3.86 3.61 -20.52
CA ASN A 663 5.07 3.41 -19.71
C ASN A 663 5.59 4.73 -19.11
N GLY A 664 5.09 5.87 -19.57
CA GLY A 664 5.42 7.19 -19.07
C GLY A 664 4.48 7.64 -17.95
N HIS A 665 5.05 8.10 -16.85
CA HIS A 665 4.32 8.54 -15.67
C HIS A 665 4.66 10.00 -15.35
N LEU A 666 3.65 10.85 -15.20
CA LEU A 666 3.86 12.25 -14.86
C LEU A 666 4.29 12.37 -13.39
N GLN A 667 5.50 12.86 -13.13
CA GLN A 667 5.90 13.28 -11.79
C GLN A 667 5.31 14.68 -11.53
N MET A 668 4.33 14.78 -10.63
CA MET A 668 3.71 16.06 -10.32
C MET A 668 4.72 16.98 -9.63
N CYS A 669 4.78 18.25 -10.02
CA CYS A 669 5.66 19.19 -9.32
C CYS A 669 4.95 19.77 -8.11
N VAL A 670 5.45 19.55 -6.89
CA VAL A 670 4.89 20.15 -5.68
C VAL A 670 5.77 21.24 -5.10
N THR A 671 7.10 21.03 -5.07
CA THR A 671 8.07 22.08 -4.74
C THR A 671 9.29 21.98 -5.64
N ARG A 672 9.69 23.10 -6.26
CA ARG A 672 10.84 23.14 -7.18
C ARG A 672 11.40 24.55 -7.31
N MET A 673 12.71 24.67 -7.48
CA MET A 673 13.31 25.97 -7.77
C MET A 673 12.89 26.45 -9.16
N ILE A 674 12.58 27.74 -9.29
CA ILE A 674 12.30 28.40 -10.57
C ILE A 674 13.34 29.47 -10.86
N THR A 675 13.44 29.85 -12.13
CA THR A 675 14.22 30.99 -12.59
C THR A 675 13.31 32.07 -13.18
N GLY A 676 13.87 33.12 -13.78
CA GLY A 676 13.07 34.14 -14.47
C GLY A 676 12.38 35.19 -13.57
N PRO A 677 11.32 35.85 -14.09
CA PRO A 677 10.84 37.12 -13.53
C PRO A 677 10.12 36.99 -12.18
N ASN A 678 9.65 35.80 -11.82
CA ASN A 678 8.95 35.57 -10.56
C ASN A 678 9.88 35.32 -9.36
N VAL A 679 11.18 35.13 -9.57
CA VAL A 679 12.14 34.72 -8.52
C VAL A 679 12.08 35.60 -7.27
N ALA A 680 12.04 36.92 -7.44
CA ALA A 680 12.01 37.88 -6.32
C ALA A 680 10.71 37.82 -5.50
N LYS A 681 9.62 37.31 -6.10
CA LYS A 681 8.29 37.25 -5.49
C LYS A 681 7.98 35.89 -4.88
N THR A 682 8.76 34.86 -5.18
CA THR A 682 8.42 33.47 -4.84
C THR A 682 9.53 32.73 -4.11
N LEU A 683 10.49 33.45 -3.53
CA LEU A 683 11.66 32.84 -2.87
C LEU A 683 12.41 31.87 -3.80
N ARG A 684 12.48 32.21 -5.09
CA ARG A 684 13.06 31.37 -6.16
C ARG A 684 12.41 29.98 -6.25
N SER A 685 11.17 29.81 -5.80
CA SER A 685 10.53 28.50 -5.69
C SER A 685 9.10 28.52 -6.23
N TYR A 686 8.66 27.35 -6.66
CA TYR A 686 7.28 27.00 -6.97
C TYR A 686 6.73 26.16 -5.81
N PHE A 687 5.50 26.45 -5.36
CA PHE A 687 4.80 25.74 -4.30
C PHE A 687 3.38 25.39 -4.79
N ALA A 688 3.08 24.11 -5.01
CA ALA A 688 1.77 23.66 -5.49
C ALA A 688 0.64 23.82 -4.46
N ASN A 689 0.99 24.13 -3.22
CA ASN A 689 0.08 24.26 -2.09
C ASN A 689 -1.09 25.19 -2.43
N THR A 690 -2.25 24.86 -1.87
CA THR A 690 -3.39 25.78 -1.87
C THR A 690 -2.98 27.10 -1.24
N ARG A 691 -3.15 28.20 -1.97
CA ARG A 691 -2.81 29.53 -1.46
C ARG A 691 -3.61 29.81 -0.20
N SER A 692 -2.91 30.03 0.91
CA SER A 692 -3.51 30.19 2.24
C SER A 692 -2.62 31.07 3.13
N ALA A 693 -3.04 31.30 4.37
CA ALA A 693 -2.18 31.96 5.36
C ALA A 693 -0.91 31.13 5.69
N ALA A 694 -0.98 29.79 5.59
CA ALA A 694 0.14 28.89 5.83
C ALA A 694 1.12 28.83 4.65
N CYS A 695 0.63 29.05 3.42
CA CYS A 695 1.45 29.16 2.21
C CYS A 695 0.91 30.29 1.30
N PRO A 696 1.25 31.57 1.58
CA PRO A 696 0.74 32.70 0.80
C PRO A 696 1.29 32.74 -0.63
N LEU A 697 2.41 32.05 -0.90
CA LEU A 697 3.03 31.93 -2.22
C LEU A 697 2.57 30.67 -2.98
N GLY A 698 1.54 29.99 -2.48
CA GLY A 698 0.93 28.84 -3.13
C GLY A 698 0.39 29.18 -4.52
N TYR A 699 0.61 28.26 -5.46
CA TYR A 699 0.10 28.31 -6.83
C TYR A 699 -1.25 27.59 -7.00
N SER A 700 -1.74 26.90 -5.95
CA SER A 700 -3.07 26.26 -5.87
C SER A 700 -3.31 25.09 -6.83
N GLN A 701 -2.38 24.14 -6.93
CA GLN A 701 -2.51 22.92 -7.75
C GLN A 701 -2.90 21.67 -6.97
N GLU A 702 -2.89 21.74 -5.63
CA GLU A 702 -3.18 20.62 -4.73
C GLU A 702 -4.48 19.87 -5.07
N GLU A 703 -5.62 20.57 -5.14
CA GLU A 703 -6.92 19.93 -5.43
C GLU A 703 -7.00 19.39 -6.87
N THR A 704 -6.30 20.02 -7.81
CA THR A 704 -6.19 19.49 -9.18
C THR A 704 -5.42 18.17 -9.21
N ILE A 705 -4.28 18.10 -8.51
CA ILE A 705 -3.48 16.86 -8.41
C ILE A 705 -4.32 15.77 -7.75
N LYS A 706 -5.00 16.09 -6.64
CA LYS A 706 -5.87 15.15 -5.92
C LYS A 706 -6.99 14.62 -6.83
N ALA A 707 -7.64 15.49 -7.60
CA ALA A 707 -8.69 15.09 -8.54
C ALA A 707 -8.16 14.16 -9.64
N ILE A 708 -7.02 14.50 -10.27
CA ILE A 708 -6.39 13.67 -11.31
C ILE A 708 -6.11 12.25 -10.81
N TRP A 709 -5.73 12.10 -9.53
CA TRP A 709 -5.42 10.81 -8.94
C TRP A 709 -6.62 10.05 -8.37
N LYS A 710 -7.79 10.70 -8.24
CA LYS A 710 -9.04 10.07 -7.77
C LYS A 710 -9.83 9.41 -8.91
N ASP A 711 -9.71 9.92 -10.13
CA ASP A 711 -10.45 9.43 -11.32
C ASP A 711 -9.91 8.08 -11.86
N LYS A 712 -9.43 7.19 -10.97
CA LYS A 712 -8.78 5.92 -11.29
C LYS A 712 -9.54 4.70 -10.80
#